data_AF-A0A7C5ADA1-F1
#
_entry.id   AF-A0A7C5ADA1-F1
#
_cell.length_a   1.000
_cell.length_b   1.000
_cell.length_c   1.000
_cell.angle_alpha   90.00
_cell.angle_beta   90.00
_cell.angle_gamma   90.00
#
_symmetry.space_group_name_H-M   'P 1'
#
loop_
_entity.id
_entity.type
_entity.pdbx_description
1 polymer ?
#
loop_
_entity_poly.entity_id
_entity_poly.type
_entity_poly.pdbx_seq_one_letter_code
_entity_poly.pdbx_strand_id
1 'polypeptide(L)'
;MFLEGLGQLPTIGTARRALPVQFHVARARRRQEGVESDAGGYVLVARVHIHESQLVGPKTDDLHESLILQEAVLRLHDPGHHSLRGLFETSIEGFSEKLRPKVITQTAFSETNASRRELSSKGVDPFQPCPPVGIEQGVPEFFGLHCYLLLRVARVYSNTHRHVIHPNLPTPLSWRNPGHRGIIGPMTVSITFLGAAEGVTGSRHLLEVNGTRILVDCGLFQGRRDESRERNAHFPIDPASIHNIILTHGHIDHSGALPVVCRDGFKGHIYCTTATADLSQILLRDSGHIQEMDAKYLRHRQEKDARKKGLPIPDQSFTPLYTVEDAEHCDGFFQGISYHETAEVAPGVTVYFTDQGHILGSAAAHVQVKRSDGSTLRIEFSGDRGRAHMPILRDPEDYPESDIVLTESTYGNRVHEPIGEMENTLAEIVHDMLRKGGRLVIPAFSVGRTQNILYHLHRLRMAKKIPHVEIYVDSPLSMKATQVYAEHPECFDDDTLALLTAKESPFSFPGLRYVQSVEESMTLNDHPGPCIILSASGMCESGRILHHLKHSVTSPRNTVLIVGYMAEHTLGRRIFERREKVKIYGRTYPLRCDVKTLNGLSAHGDRNDIIASVEPLKDVARRIVLVHGERTQSEPLQASLKERGHKDVVIAKLGSTMEL
;
A
#
# COMPACT_ATOMS: atom_id res chain seq x y z
N MET A 1 60.09 21.21 28.94
CA MET A 1 60.33 19.99 29.75
C MET A 1 58.95 19.48 30.15
N PHE A 2 58.42 18.45 29.49
CA PHE A 2 58.66 17.00 29.78
C PHE A 2 58.13 16.68 31.19
N LEU A 3 57.24 15.73 31.49
CA LEU A 3 56.87 14.42 30.90
C LEU A 3 55.61 13.90 31.65
N GLU A 4 54.65 13.28 30.96
CA GLU A 4 54.27 11.84 31.02
C GLU A 4 53.69 11.28 32.33
N GLY A 5 52.61 10.50 32.17
CA GLY A 5 52.04 9.64 33.20
C GLY A 5 50.70 9.01 32.80
N LEU A 6 50.61 8.38 31.62
CA LEU A 6 49.50 7.51 31.24
C LEU A 6 49.52 6.23 32.10
N GLY A 7 48.52 6.07 32.96
CA GLY A 7 48.14 4.80 33.60
C GLY A 7 46.99 4.15 32.83
N GLN A 8 47.14 2.86 32.56
CA GLN A 8 46.29 1.98 31.74
C GLN A 8 44.81 1.95 32.16
N LEU A 9 43.91 1.89 31.16
CA LEU A 9 42.53 1.40 31.31
C LEU A 9 42.25 0.31 30.25
N PRO A 10 41.38 -0.66 30.56
CA PRO A 10 41.45 -2.03 30.06
C PRO A 10 40.96 -2.22 28.63
N THR A 11 41.55 -3.21 27.96
CA THR A 11 41.15 -3.80 26.68
C THR A 11 39.69 -4.26 26.72
N ILE A 12 38.80 -3.55 26.01
CA ILE A 12 37.45 -4.03 25.70
C ILE A 12 37.52 -4.83 24.39
N GLY A 13 37.21 -6.12 24.48
CA GLY A 13 37.16 -7.04 23.35
C GLY A 13 36.17 -6.59 22.28
N THR A 14 36.62 -6.60 21.02
CA THR A 14 35.78 -6.29 19.86
C THR A 14 34.89 -7.49 19.53
N ALA A 15 33.64 -7.46 19.96
CA ALA A 15 32.62 -8.34 19.42
C ALA A 15 32.26 -7.88 18.00
N ARG A 16 32.89 -8.49 16.99
CA ARG A 16 32.52 -8.29 15.57
C ARG A 16 31.23 -9.06 15.28
N ARG A 17 30.09 -8.38 15.21
CA ARG A 17 28.88 -8.92 14.56
C ARG A 17 28.79 -8.40 13.12
N ALA A 18 28.57 -9.30 12.18
CA ALA A 18 28.26 -8.95 10.80
C ALA A 18 26.87 -8.32 10.74
N LEU A 19 26.75 -7.17 10.08
CA LEU A 19 25.48 -6.51 9.78
C LEU A 19 24.94 -7.09 8.46
N PRO A 20 23.66 -7.46 8.36
CA PRO A 20 23.06 -7.79 7.08
C PRO A 20 22.89 -6.50 6.26
N VAL A 21 23.56 -6.42 5.12
CA VAL A 21 23.42 -5.32 4.15
C VAL A 21 22.84 -5.91 2.87
N GLN A 22 21.73 -5.36 2.39
CA GLN A 22 21.18 -5.68 1.07
C GLN A 22 21.69 -4.65 0.05
N PHE A 23 22.21 -5.15 -1.08
CA PHE A 23 22.71 -4.32 -2.17
C PHE A 23 21.70 -4.35 -3.33
N HIS A 24 21.30 -3.18 -3.83
CA HIS A 24 20.51 -3.06 -5.06
C HIS A 24 21.36 -2.38 -6.14
N VAL A 25 21.40 -2.98 -7.33
CA VAL A 25 22.14 -2.42 -8.48
C VAL A 25 21.13 -1.87 -9.47
N ALA A 26 21.17 -0.55 -9.71
CA ALA A 26 20.30 0.12 -10.68
C ALA A 26 21.12 0.75 -11.80
N ARG A 27 20.66 0.61 -13.05
CA ARG A 27 21.29 1.26 -14.21
C ARG A 27 20.77 2.68 -14.34
N ALA A 28 21.59 3.69 -14.05
CA ALA A 28 21.21 5.08 -14.26
C ALA A 28 21.53 5.53 -15.69
N ARG A 29 20.57 6.11 -16.42
CA ARG A 29 20.83 6.93 -17.62
C ARG A 29 20.83 8.40 -17.20
N ARG A 30 21.88 9.15 -17.52
CA ARG A 30 21.87 10.62 -17.38
C ARG A 30 20.94 11.21 -18.45
N ARG A 31 19.90 11.95 -18.05
CA ARG A 31 19.29 12.99 -18.89
C ARG A 31 20.07 14.28 -18.64
N GLN A 32 20.84 14.73 -19.64
CA GLN A 32 21.20 16.14 -19.77
C GLN A 32 20.40 16.68 -20.95
N GLU A 33 19.79 17.85 -20.77
CA GLU A 33 19.09 18.56 -21.83
C GLU A 33 20.05 18.79 -23.01
N GLY A 34 19.77 18.08 -24.11
CA GLY A 34 20.25 18.45 -25.44
C GLY A 34 21.72 18.19 -25.78
N VAL A 35 22.30 17.01 -25.49
CA VAL A 35 23.32 16.31 -26.32
C VAL A 35 23.29 14.82 -25.97
N GLU A 36 23.05 13.94 -26.94
CA GLU A 36 23.27 12.48 -26.77
C GLU A 36 24.78 12.22 -26.67
N SER A 37 25.24 11.76 -25.50
CA SER A 37 26.58 11.14 -25.37
C SER A 37 26.45 9.78 -24.70
N ASP A 38 27.06 8.77 -25.33
CA ASP A 38 26.95 7.34 -25.01
C ASP A 38 27.82 6.91 -23.79
N ALA A 39 28.07 7.81 -22.85
CA ALA A 39 28.86 7.55 -21.65
C ALA A 39 27.98 6.95 -20.54
N GLY A 40 27.65 5.66 -20.65
CA GLY A 40 26.93 4.92 -19.61
C GLY A 40 27.81 4.64 -18.37
N GLY A 41 27.52 5.30 -17.25
CA GLY A 41 28.08 4.96 -15.93
C GLY A 41 27.12 4.11 -15.10
N TYR A 42 27.64 3.20 -14.29
CA TYR A 42 26.86 2.41 -13.32
C TYR A 42 26.78 3.18 -11.97
N VAL A 43 25.62 3.17 -11.32
CA VAL A 43 25.47 3.72 -9.96
C VAL A 43 25.06 2.57 -9.05
N LEU A 44 25.86 2.31 -8.01
CA LEU A 44 25.51 1.36 -6.96
C LEU A 44 24.69 2.10 -5.90
N VAL A 45 23.51 1.61 -5.54
CA VAL A 45 22.72 2.20 -4.45
C VAL A 45 22.61 1.14 -3.35
N ALA A 46 23.37 1.32 -2.27
CA ALA A 46 23.28 0.45 -1.10
C ALA A 46 22.33 1.09 -0.09
N ARG A 47 21.27 0.37 0.30
CA ARG A 47 20.38 0.80 1.38
C ARG A 47 20.81 0.07 2.64
N VAL A 48 21.21 0.81 3.67
CA VAL A 48 21.66 0.24 4.95
C VAL A 48 20.60 0.53 6.00
N HIS A 49 19.95 -0.52 6.50
CA HIS A 49 19.04 -0.43 7.63
C HIS A 49 19.81 -0.69 8.93
N ILE A 50 19.85 0.29 9.82
CA ILE A 50 20.44 0.14 11.16
C ILE A 50 19.29 0.19 12.18
N HIS A 51 19.13 -0.88 12.95
CA HIS A 51 18.11 -0.94 13.99
C HIS A 51 18.58 -0.17 15.24
N GLU A 52 17.69 0.56 15.92
CA GLU A 52 18.03 1.43 17.06
C GLU A 52 18.70 0.67 18.22
N SER A 53 18.34 -0.61 18.40
CA SER A 53 18.96 -1.52 19.38
C SER A 53 20.42 -1.91 19.06
N GLN A 54 20.98 -1.47 17.93
CA GLN A 54 22.32 -1.83 17.45
C GLN A 54 23.33 -0.67 17.57
N LEU A 55 22.89 0.51 18.04
CA LEU A 55 23.75 1.65 18.33
C LEU A 55 24.37 1.49 19.73
N VAL A 56 25.71 1.38 19.81
CA VAL A 56 26.44 1.35 21.09
C VAL A 56 27.28 2.61 21.21
N GLY A 57 26.87 3.51 22.10
CA GLY A 57 27.61 4.70 22.53
C GLY A 57 27.37 4.97 24.02
N PRO A 58 28.26 5.70 24.71
CA PRO A 58 28.08 5.98 26.13
C PRO A 58 26.77 6.75 26.35
N LYS A 59 25.86 6.18 27.14
CA LYS A 59 24.69 6.90 27.67
C LYS A 59 25.21 7.91 28.70
N THR A 60 25.38 9.15 28.28
CA THR A 60 25.52 10.29 29.20
C THR A 60 24.15 10.95 29.33
N ASP A 61 23.70 11.12 30.57
CA ASP A 61 22.31 11.39 30.99
C ASP A 61 21.66 12.70 30.51
N ASP A 62 22.13 13.39 29.47
CA ASP A 62 21.58 14.72 29.09
C ASP A 62 21.38 15.02 27.59
N LEU A 63 21.48 14.05 26.69
CA LEU A 63 21.18 14.28 25.26
C LEU A 63 20.45 13.10 24.62
N HIS A 64 19.12 13.18 24.51
CA HIS A 64 18.33 12.38 23.57
C HIS A 64 18.37 13.05 22.19
N GLU A 65 19.49 12.90 21.47
CA GLU A 65 19.53 13.11 20.01
C GLU A 65 19.83 11.75 19.34
N SER A 66 18.78 11.04 18.91
CA SER A 66 18.90 9.85 18.07
C SER A 66 19.24 10.30 16.64
N LEU A 67 20.48 10.11 16.20
CA LEU A 67 20.86 10.26 14.78
C LEU A 67 20.34 9.04 14.01
N ILE A 68 19.19 9.17 13.36
CA ILE A 68 18.67 8.15 12.44
C ILE A 68 19.29 8.38 11.07
N LEU A 69 20.24 7.52 10.70
CA LEU A 69 20.85 7.47 9.38
C LEU A 69 19.91 6.70 8.45
N GLN A 70 19.09 7.41 7.66
CA GLN A 70 18.10 6.77 6.78
C GLN A 70 18.66 6.36 5.41
N GLU A 71 19.78 6.93 4.95
CA GLU A 71 20.30 6.59 3.61
C GLU A 71 21.80 6.92 3.44
N ALA A 72 22.56 6.05 2.78
CA ALA A 72 23.93 6.32 2.36
C ALA A 72 24.07 5.96 0.87
N VAL A 73 24.32 6.94 0.01
CA VAL A 73 24.48 6.72 -1.44
C VAL A 73 25.96 6.67 -1.79
N LEU A 74 26.44 5.52 -2.27
CA LEU A 74 27.81 5.29 -2.69
C LEU A 74 27.93 5.45 -4.22
N ARG A 75 28.51 6.56 -4.68
CA ARG A 75 28.79 6.73 -6.12
C ARG A 75 30.19 6.21 -6.46
N LEU A 76 30.23 5.20 -7.33
CA LEU A 76 31.46 4.70 -7.94
C LEU A 76 31.58 5.31 -9.34
N HIS A 77 32.75 5.84 -9.68
CA HIS A 77 33.02 6.39 -11.01
C HIS A 77 34.06 5.49 -11.69
N ASP A 78 33.66 4.78 -12.76
CA ASP A 78 34.58 3.95 -13.57
C ASP A 78 34.95 4.73 -14.86
N PRO A 79 36.21 5.16 -15.02
CA PRO A 79 36.65 5.84 -16.22
C PRO A 79 36.95 4.89 -17.41
N GLY A 80 36.85 3.57 -17.26
CA GLY A 80 37.17 2.61 -18.33
C GLY A 80 36.09 1.54 -18.55
N HIS A 81 35.43 1.57 -19.71
CA HIS A 81 34.26 0.75 -20.11
C HIS A 81 34.38 -0.80 -20.05
N HIS A 82 35.44 -1.37 -19.47
CA HIS A 82 35.66 -2.82 -19.44
C HIS A 82 35.84 -3.43 -18.03
N SER A 83 35.99 -2.64 -16.96
CA SER A 83 36.40 -3.19 -15.66
C SER A 83 35.25 -3.73 -14.79
N LEU A 84 34.08 -3.08 -14.78
CA LEU A 84 32.94 -3.53 -13.97
C LEU A 84 32.20 -4.74 -14.56
N ARG A 85 32.19 -4.91 -15.89
CA ARG A 85 31.41 -5.98 -16.54
C ARG A 85 31.92 -7.38 -16.20
N GLY A 86 33.24 -7.54 -16.00
CA GLY A 86 33.85 -8.83 -15.60
C GLY A 86 33.69 -9.19 -14.13
N LEU A 87 33.45 -8.20 -13.25
CA LEU A 87 33.20 -8.41 -11.81
C LEU A 87 31.80 -8.96 -11.53
N PHE A 88 30.83 -8.79 -12.45
CA PHE A 88 29.45 -9.25 -12.27
C PHE A 88 29.21 -10.72 -12.66
N GLU A 89 30.14 -11.36 -13.38
CA GLU A 89 30.03 -12.78 -13.75
C GLU A 89 30.72 -13.74 -12.74
N THR A 90 31.47 -13.21 -11.77
CA THR A 90 32.14 -14.02 -10.73
C THR A 90 31.78 -13.57 -9.31
N SER A 91 30.74 -14.21 -8.76
CA SER A 91 30.34 -14.26 -7.34
C SER A 91 30.24 -12.94 -6.55
N ILE A 92 29.00 -12.54 -6.21
CA ILE A 92 28.65 -11.47 -5.26
C ILE A 92 29.27 -11.70 -3.85
N GLU A 93 29.62 -12.94 -3.51
CA GLU A 93 30.18 -13.29 -2.19
C GLU A 93 31.58 -12.70 -1.94
N GLY A 94 32.46 -12.68 -2.95
CA GLY A 94 33.83 -12.16 -2.82
C GLY A 94 33.91 -10.63 -2.70
N PHE A 95 32.90 -9.92 -3.19
CA PHE A 95 32.82 -8.45 -3.10
C PHE A 95 32.39 -8.00 -1.69
N SER A 96 31.63 -8.82 -0.96
CA SER A 96 31.18 -8.53 0.40
C SER A 96 32.30 -8.69 1.46
N GLU A 97 33.23 -9.64 1.27
CA GLU A 97 34.31 -9.87 2.24
C GLU A 97 35.37 -8.75 2.25
N LYS A 98 35.61 -8.10 1.10
CA LYS A 98 36.61 -7.02 0.96
C LYS A 98 36.13 -5.66 1.45
N LEU A 99 34.82 -5.49 1.65
CA LEU A 99 34.18 -4.24 2.10
C LEU A 99 33.88 -4.22 3.61
N ARG A 100 34.58 -5.00 4.44
CA ARG A 100 34.49 -4.87 5.92
C ARG A 100 34.92 -3.45 6.32
N PRO A 101 34.02 -2.58 6.81
CA PRO A 101 34.43 -1.23 7.18
C PRO A 101 35.26 -1.30 8.46
N LYS A 102 36.49 -0.78 8.44
CA LYS A 102 37.08 -0.18 9.65
C LYS A 102 36.33 1.14 9.85
N VAL A 103 35.28 1.13 10.65
CA VAL A 103 34.63 2.37 11.07
C VAL A 103 35.60 3.10 12.00
N ILE A 104 36.23 4.15 11.50
CA ILE A 104 36.91 5.14 12.33
C ILE A 104 35.89 6.25 12.57
N THR A 105 35.39 6.35 13.80
CA THR A 105 34.59 7.50 14.23
C THR A 105 35.52 8.69 14.44
N GLN A 106 35.36 9.74 13.63
CA GLN A 106 35.92 11.06 13.92
C GLN A 106 34.75 12.03 14.12
N THR A 107 34.65 12.58 15.33
CA THR A 107 33.63 13.54 15.73
C THR A 107 33.95 14.91 15.11
N ALA A 108 33.12 15.40 14.19
CA ALA A 108 33.20 16.76 13.68
C ALA A 108 32.24 17.67 14.47
N PHE A 109 32.77 18.69 15.15
CA PHE A 109 31.95 19.73 15.79
C PHE A 109 31.40 20.68 14.71
N SER A 110 30.08 20.90 14.68
CA SER A 110 29.47 21.91 13.80
C SER A 110 29.48 23.29 14.46
N GLU A 111 30.05 24.28 13.76
CA GLU A 111 30.30 25.65 14.21
C GLU A 111 29.02 26.48 14.47
N THR A 112 29.01 27.23 15.57
CA THR A 112 27.98 28.25 15.86
C THR A 112 28.22 29.56 15.10
N ASN A 113 27.17 30.35 14.89
CA ASN A 113 27.23 31.67 14.23
C ASN A 113 28.16 32.71 14.89
N ALA A 114 28.56 32.51 16.15
CA ALA A 114 29.53 33.37 16.83
C ALA A 114 30.95 33.25 16.25
N SER A 115 31.34 32.05 15.82
CA SER A 115 32.67 31.73 15.28
C SER A 115 32.91 32.32 13.88
N ARG A 116 31.84 32.56 13.11
CA ARG A 116 31.90 33.13 11.75
C ARG A 116 32.29 34.60 11.71
N ARG A 117 31.96 35.38 12.75
CA ARG A 117 32.35 36.80 12.83
C ARG A 117 33.85 36.98 13.12
N GLU A 118 34.45 36.05 13.87
CA GLU A 118 35.89 36.08 14.16
C GLU A 118 36.75 35.74 12.93
N LEU A 119 36.31 34.76 12.13
CA LEU A 119 37.02 34.31 10.91
C LEU A 119 37.02 35.36 9.78
N SER A 120 35.92 36.11 9.62
CA SER A 120 35.84 37.23 8.66
C SER A 120 36.78 38.38 9.02
N SER A 121 36.99 38.65 10.32
CA SER A 121 37.92 39.70 10.77
C SER A 121 39.40 39.38 10.54
N LYS A 122 39.72 38.11 10.22
CA LYS A 122 41.08 37.62 9.93
C LYS A 122 41.35 37.36 8.44
N GLY A 123 40.43 37.75 7.55
CA GLY A 123 40.66 37.72 6.10
C GLY A 123 40.64 36.32 5.45
N VAL A 124 39.93 35.35 6.04
CA VAL A 124 39.80 33.98 5.48
C VAL A 124 38.47 33.87 4.72
N ASP A 125 38.54 33.42 3.45
CA ASP A 125 37.38 33.20 2.57
C ASP A 125 36.62 31.91 3.00
N PRO A 126 35.35 32.01 3.40
CA PRO A 126 34.57 30.87 3.90
C PRO A 126 34.14 29.88 2.80
N PHE A 127 34.49 30.09 1.54
CA PHE A 127 34.12 29.21 0.42
C PHE A 127 35.29 28.42 -0.20
N GLN A 128 36.47 28.40 0.43
CA GLN A 128 37.56 27.54 -0.04
C GLN A 128 37.36 26.07 0.37
N PRO A 129 37.36 25.10 -0.57
CA PRO A 129 37.30 23.69 -0.21
C PRO A 129 38.59 23.23 0.49
N CYS A 130 38.46 22.48 1.60
CA CYS A 130 39.59 21.89 2.30
C CYS A 130 40.43 20.99 1.37
N PRO A 131 41.77 20.95 1.54
CA PRO A 131 42.62 20.04 0.78
C PRO A 131 42.35 18.58 1.18
N PRO A 132 42.57 17.61 0.26
CA PRO A 132 42.31 16.20 0.53
C PRO A 132 43.25 15.70 1.64
N VAL A 133 42.67 15.07 2.66
CA VAL A 133 43.41 14.37 3.71
C VAL A 133 44.04 13.12 3.11
N GLY A 134 45.37 13.00 3.22
CA GLY A 134 46.14 11.88 2.71
C GLY A 134 45.76 10.55 3.37
N ILE A 135 45.58 9.53 2.54
CA ILE A 135 45.34 8.14 2.96
C ILE A 135 46.70 7.52 3.32
N GLU A 136 46.86 7.04 4.56
CA GLU A 136 48.03 6.23 4.94
C GLU A 136 48.05 4.93 4.12
N GLN A 137 49.22 4.68 3.51
CA GLN A 137 49.50 3.62 2.56
C GLN A 137 49.28 2.22 3.14
N GLY A 138 48.51 1.41 2.42
CA GLY A 138 48.32 -0.01 2.76
C GLY A 138 47.41 -0.80 1.81
N VAL A 139 47.17 -0.33 0.59
CA VAL A 139 46.41 -1.07 -0.43
C VAL A 139 47.26 -1.11 -1.71
N PRO A 140 47.54 -2.29 -2.31
CA PRO A 140 48.37 -2.37 -3.51
C PRO A 140 47.74 -1.56 -4.66
N GLU A 141 48.57 -0.80 -5.36
CA GLU A 141 48.21 -0.05 -6.58
C GLU A 141 47.76 -1.00 -7.69
N PHE A 142 46.49 -1.39 -7.70
CA PHE A 142 45.79 -1.79 -8.91
C PHE A 142 44.34 -1.35 -8.76
N PHE A 143 43.85 -0.59 -9.74
CA PHE A 143 42.49 -0.04 -9.90
C PHE A 143 42.22 1.30 -9.18
N GLY A 144 42.44 2.40 -9.91
CA GLY A 144 42.10 3.77 -9.52
C GLY A 144 40.60 4.03 -9.46
N LEU A 145 39.95 3.60 -8.38
CA LEU A 145 38.57 3.95 -8.02
C LEU A 145 38.57 5.08 -6.98
N HIS A 146 37.86 6.18 -7.25
CA HIS A 146 37.58 7.21 -6.24
C HIS A 146 36.16 7.00 -5.68
N CYS A 147 36.04 6.87 -4.35
CA CYS A 147 34.76 6.76 -3.64
C CYS A 147 34.42 8.08 -2.93
N TYR A 148 33.18 8.55 -3.07
CA TYR A 148 32.65 9.68 -2.31
C TYR A 148 31.44 9.23 -1.48
N LEU A 149 31.44 9.54 -0.18
CA LEU A 149 30.32 9.29 0.73
C LEU A 149 29.57 10.60 0.96
N LEU A 150 28.29 10.66 0.58
CA LEU A 150 27.41 11.79 0.84
C LEU A 150 26.43 11.40 1.96
N LEU A 151 26.59 12.02 3.13
CA LEU A 151 25.69 11.86 4.27
C LEU A 151 24.65 12.99 4.25
N ARG A 152 23.36 12.66 4.16
CA ARG A 152 22.27 13.58 4.48
C ARG A 152 21.83 13.32 5.93
N VAL A 153 22.03 14.30 6.80
CA VAL A 153 21.52 14.25 8.18
C VAL A 153 20.26 15.11 8.26
N ALA A 154 19.12 14.50 8.58
CA ALA A 154 17.90 15.21 8.95
C ALA A 154 17.88 15.39 10.48
N ARG A 155 17.58 16.60 10.97
CA ARG A 155 17.48 16.89 12.40
C ARG A 155 16.01 16.91 12.82
N VAL A 156 15.64 16.08 13.80
CA VAL A 156 14.32 16.10 14.46
C VAL A 156 14.40 17.10 15.61
N TYR A 157 13.51 18.09 15.67
CA TYR A 157 13.38 18.98 16.83
C TYR A 157 12.33 18.43 17.79
N SER A 158 12.71 18.17 19.05
CA SER A 158 11.75 17.96 20.14
C SER A 158 11.41 19.30 20.80
N ASN A 159 10.12 19.62 20.86
CA ASN A 159 9.62 20.83 21.49
C ASN A 159 9.57 20.65 23.01
N THR A 160 10.64 21.02 23.69
CA THR A 160 10.54 21.45 25.08
C THR A 160 11.44 22.67 25.26
N HIS A 161 10.88 23.84 25.53
CA HIS A 161 11.41 24.81 26.50
C HIS A 161 10.42 25.95 26.72
N ARG A 162 10.20 26.23 28.01
CA ARG A 162 9.29 27.24 28.57
C ARG A 162 9.72 28.67 28.20
N HIS A 163 8.73 29.53 28.08
CA HIS A 163 8.84 30.99 28.00
C HIS A 163 9.79 31.57 29.05
N VAL A 164 10.80 32.32 28.59
CA VAL A 164 11.40 33.43 29.34
C VAL A 164 11.55 34.61 28.37
N ILE A 165 10.84 35.69 28.67
CA ILE A 165 10.86 36.96 27.94
C ILE A 165 12.08 37.75 28.43
N HIS A 166 12.98 38.15 27.51
CA HIS A 166 13.95 39.22 27.76
C HIS A 166 13.75 40.35 26.73
N PRO A 167 13.58 41.61 27.17
CA PRO A 167 13.37 42.75 26.29
C PRO A 167 14.70 43.28 25.76
N ASN A 168 14.67 43.83 24.54
CA ASN A 168 15.72 44.62 23.86
C ASN A 168 16.77 43.85 23.06
N LEU A 169 16.46 43.52 21.79
CA LEU A 169 17.42 43.56 20.67
C LEU A 169 16.73 44.06 19.38
N PRO A 170 17.40 44.85 18.52
CA PRO A 170 16.78 45.51 17.37
C PRO A 170 16.63 44.57 16.16
N THR A 171 15.47 44.65 15.50
CA THR A 171 15.14 44.00 14.22
C THR A 171 16.06 44.43 13.06
N PRO A 172 16.57 43.50 12.22
CA PRO A 172 17.19 43.87 10.95
C PRO A 172 16.13 44.24 9.90
N LEU A 173 16.42 45.28 9.13
CA LEU A 173 15.57 45.92 8.14
C LEU A 173 14.97 44.94 7.11
N SER A 174 13.66 45.10 6.91
CA SER A 174 12.87 44.53 5.82
C SER A 174 13.32 45.07 4.46
N TRP A 175 13.68 44.19 3.52
CA TRP A 175 13.60 44.50 2.10
C TRP A 175 12.14 44.39 1.66
N ARG A 176 11.47 45.54 1.54
CA ARG A 176 10.13 45.65 0.94
C ARG A 176 10.28 45.62 -0.58
N ASN A 177 9.73 44.58 -1.21
CA ASN A 177 9.42 44.59 -2.64
C ASN A 177 8.02 45.22 -2.80
N PRO A 178 7.85 46.39 -3.43
CA PRO A 178 6.54 46.99 -3.62
C PRO A 178 5.94 46.54 -4.96
N GLY A 179 5.01 45.60 -4.91
CA GLY A 179 4.19 45.26 -6.07
C GLY A 179 3.84 43.80 -6.13
N HIS A 180 2.82 43.42 -5.37
CA HIS A 180 1.78 42.44 -5.71
C HIS A 180 0.82 42.42 -4.51
N ARG A 181 -0.01 43.47 -4.39
CA ARG A 181 -1.28 43.32 -3.65
C ARG A 181 -2.20 42.54 -4.57
N GLY A 182 -2.00 41.23 -4.60
CA GLY A 182 -3.03 40.33 -5.11
C GLY A 182 -4.26 40.55 -4.23
N ILE A 183 -5.35 41.01 -4.84
CA ILE A 183 -6.66 40.96 -4.24
C ILE A 183 -6.90 39.46 -4.03
N ILE A 184 -6.79 38.98 -2.78
CA ILE A 184 -7.15 37.61 -2.43
C ILE A 184 -8.66 37.55 -2.61
N GLY A 185 -9.09 37.01 -3.75
CA GLY A 185 -10.49 36.64 -3.96
C GLY A 185 -10.94 35.67 -2.85
N PRO A 186 -12.25 35.50 -2.63
CA PRO A 186 -12.73 34.53 -1.65
C PRO A 186 -12.09 33.16 -1.95
N MET A 187 -11.56 32.52 -0.91
CA MET A 187 -10.98 31.19 -1.03
C MET A 187 -12.06 30.23 -1.54
N THR A 188 -11.80 29.57 -2.67
CA THR A 188 -12.73 28.60 -3.25
C THR A 188 -12.31 27.19 -2.84
N VAL A 189 -13.21 26.49 -2.17
CA VAL A 189 -13.05 25.08 -1.82
C VAL A 189 -14.25 24.33 -2.36
N SER A 190 -14.01 23.31 -3.18
CA SER A 190 -15.09 22.50 -3.74
C SER A 190 -14.69 21.02 -3.87
N ILE A 191 -15.69 20.15 -3.85
CA ILE A 191 -15.53 18.71 -4.10
C ILE A 191 -16.39 18.34 -5.30
N THR A 192 -15.78 17.76 -6.33
CA THR A 192 -16.48 17.19 -7.49
C THR A 192 -16.44 15.66 -7.44
N PHE A 193 -17.61 15.02 -7.56
CA PHE A 193 -17.73 13.56 -7.48
C PHE A 193 -17.55 12.92 -8.86
N LEU A 194 -16.37 12.37 -9.13
CA LEU A 194 -16.01 11.80 -10.44
C LEU A 194 -16.24 10.29 -10.52
N GLY A 195 -16.53 9.64 -9.40
CA GLY A 195 -16.84 8.21 -9.31
C GLY A 195 -17.31 7.81 -7.91
N ALA A 196 -17.68 6.54 -7.74
CA ALA A 196 -18.35 6.01 -6.53
C ALA A 196 -19.50 6.90 -6.00
N ALA A 197 -20.26 7.53 -6.90
CA ALA A 197 -21.44 8.33 -6.59
C ALA A 197 -22.65 7.63 -7.19
N GLU A 198 -23.61 7.22 -6.35
CA GLU A 198 -24.71 6.29 -6.70
C GLU A 198 -24.21 4.92 -7.23
N GLY A 199 -23.00 4.52 -6.85
CA GLY A 199 -22.38 3.24 -7.20
C GLY A 199 -21.19 2.89 -6.30
N VAL A 200 -20.66 1.67 -6.45
CA VAL A 200 -19.70 1.04 -5.53
C VAL A 200 -18.31 0.86 -6.14
N THR A 201 -18.01 1.47 -7.29
CA THR A 201 -16.69 1.28 -7.93
C THR A 201 -16.21 2.56 -8.60
N GLY A 202 -14.92 2.59 -8.88
CA GLY A 202 -14.26 3.73 -9.53
C GLY A 202 -14.22 4.95 -8.62
N SER A 203 -14.00 4.77 -7.32
CA SER A 203 -13.88 5.85 -6.34
C SER A 203 -12.91 6.92 -6.82
N ARG A 204 -13.41 8.16 -6.84
CA ARG A 204 -12.68 9.33 -7.35
C ARG A 204 -13.40 10.61 -6.98
N HIS A 205 -12.75 11.44 -6.17
CA HIS A 205 -13.28 12.73 -5.74
C HIS A 205 -12.23 13.83 -5.97
N LEU A 206 -12.58 14.87 -6.71
CA LEU A 206 -11.68 15.99 -6.98
C LEU A 206 -11.92 17.09 -5.95
N LEU A 207 -10.97 17.29 -5.04
CA LEU A 207 -10.92 18.42 -4.12
C LEU A 207 -10.16 19.57 -4.79
N GLU A 208 -10.84 20.69 -5.02
CA GLU A 208 -10.20 21.91 -5.50
C GLU A 208 -10.07 22.93 -4.35
N VAL A 209 -8.85 23.43 -4.12
CA VAL A 209 -8.54 24.44 -3.11
C VAL A 209 -7.74 25.56 -3.77
N ASN A 210 -8.33 26.73 -3.95
CA ASN A 210 -7.68 27.89 -4.61
C ASN A 210 -7.04 27.55 -5.97
N GLY A 211 -7.70 26.70 -6.76
CA GLY A 211 -7.20 26.22 -8.06
C GLY A 211 -6.18 25.08 -7.98
N THR A 212 -5.74 24.68 -6.79
CA THR A 212 -4.97 23.44 -6.60
C THR A 212 -5.92 22.25 -6.64
N ARG A 213 -5.57 21.23 -7.42
CA ARG A 213 -6.40 20.04 -7.67
C ARG A 213 -5.80 18.83 -6.99
N ILE A 214 -6.51 18.31 -5.99
CA ILE A 214 -6.13 17.10 -5.26
C ILE A 214 -7.17 16.03 -5.54
N LEU A 215 -6.73 14.88 -6.04
CA LEU A 215 -7.62 13.75 -6.26
C LEU A 215 -7.62 12.86 -5.02
N VAL A 216 -8.80 12.53 -4.48
CA VAL A 216 -8.95 11.51 -3.45
C VAL A 216 -9.48 10.25 -4.11
N ASP A 217 -8.69 9.18 -4.00
CA ASP A 217 -8.78 7.93 -4.76
C ASP A 217 -8.72 8.11 -6.29
N CYS A 218 -8.31 7.04 -6.97
CA CYS A 218 -8.20 6.95 -8.42
C CYS A 218 -8.55 5.53 -8.90
N GLY A 219 -9.79 5.13 -8.68
CA GLY A 219 -10.26 3.77 -8.96
C GLY A 219 -10.64 3.50 -10.41
N LEU A 220 -10.71 2.20 -10.77
CA LEU A 220 -11.41 1.73 -11.96
C LEU A 220 -12.88 1.39 -11.66
N PHE A 221 -13.76 1.72 -12.60
CA PHE A 221 -15.12 1.17 -12.59
C PHE A 221 -15.07 -0.33 -12.90
N GLN A 222 -15.74 -1.13 -12.09
CA GLN A 222 -15.86 -2.58 -12.29
C GLN A 222 -17.33 -2.94 -12.51
N GLY A 223 -17.59 -4.03 -13.25
CA GLY A 223 -18.95 -4.44 -13.59
C GLY A 223 -19.00 -5.18 -14.93
N ARG A 224 -20.09 -4.99 -15.68
CA ARG A 224 -20.25 -5.56 -17.02
C ARG A 224 -19.14 -5.04 -17.92
N ARG A 225 -18.42 -5.96 -18.59
CA ARG A 225 -17.18 -5.67 -19.32
C ARG A 225 -17.27 -4.46 -20.27
N ASP A 226 -18.32 -4.40 -21.08
CA ASP A 226 -18.46 -3.33 -22.08
C ASP A 226 -18.68 -1.96 -21.41
N GLU A 227 -19.53 -1.91 -20.39
CA GLU A 227 -19.81 -0.71 -19.59
C GLU A 227 -18.57 -0.25 -18.82
N SER A 228 -17.88 -1.16 -18.12
CA SER A 228 -16.66 -0.83 -17.38
C SER A 228 -15.56 -0.33 -18.31
N ARG A 229 -15.43 -0.94 -19.50
CA ARG A 229 -14.44 -0.53 -20.49
C ARG A 229 -14.72 0.86 -21.02
N GLU A 230 -15.97 1.16 -21.37
CA GLU A 230 -16.39 2.49 -21.84
C GLU A 230 -16.11 3.56 -20.79
N ARG A 231 -16.50 3.31 -19.53
CA ARG A 231 -16.29 4.25 -18.43
C ARG A 231 -14.82 4.48 -18.08
N ASN A 232 -13.98 3.46 -18.22
CA ASN A 232 -12.55 3.57 -17.93
C ASN A 232 -11.70 4.03 -19.12
N ALA A 233 -12.25 4.03 -20.34
CA ALA A 233 -11.51 4.43 -21.55
C ALA A 233 -11.14 5.91 -21.57
N HIS A 234 -11.88 6.76 -20.85
CA HIS A 234 -11.64 8.20 -20.80
C HIS A 234 -11.53 8.65 -19.35
N PHE A 235 -10.37 9.19 -18.98
CA PHE A 235 -10.22 9.82 -17.68
C PHE A 235 -10.95 11.19 -17.71
N PRO A 236 -11.81 11.51 -16.72
CA PRO A 236 -12.74 12.63 -16.81
C PRO A 236 -12.10 14.02 -16.65
N ILE A 237 -10.81 14.08 -16.27
CA ILE A 237 -10.04 15.32 -16.12
C ILE A 237 -8.66 15.11 -16.74
N ASP A 238 -7.95 16.19 -17.05
CA ASP A 238 -6.56 16.09 -17.52
C ASP A 238 -5.65 15.60 -16.37
N PRO A 239 -4.98 14.43 -16.50
CA PRO A 239 -4.02 13.93 -15.52
C PRO A 239 -2.92 14.93 -15.14
N ALA A 240 -2.46 15.75 -16.11
CA ALA A 240 -1.44 16.76 -15.88
C ALA A 240 -1.94 17.95 -15.03
N SER A 241 -3.26 18.12 -14.90
CA SER A 241 -3.86 19.17 -14.05
C SER A 241 -3.93 18.77 -12.57
N ILE A 242 -3.73 17.50 -12.24
CA ILE A 242 -3.77 16.98 -10.87
C ILE A 242 -2.43 17.28 -10.20
N HIS A 243 -2.48 17.94 -9.06
CA HIS A 243 -1.28 18.34 -8.33
C HIS A 243 -0.77 17.19 -7.45
N ASN A 244 -1.67 16.56 -6.69
CA ASN A 244 -1.37 15.41 -5.84
C ASN A 244 -2.58 14.49 -5.73
N ILE A 245 -2.34 13.24 -5.33
CA ILE A 245 -3.36 12.24 -5.10
C ILE A 245 -3.28 11.79 -3.64
N ILE A 246 -4.42 11.63 -2.99
CA ILE A 246 -4.58 10.98 -1.68
C ILE A 246 -5.26 9.64 -1.95
N LEU A 247 -4.64 8.53 -1.56
CA LEU A 247 -5.17 7.19 -1.76
C LEU A 247 -5.51 6.57 -0.41
N THR A 248 -6.77 6.16 -0.25
CA THR A 248 -7.28 5.57 1.01
C THR A 248 -6.78 4.15 1.22
N HIS A 249 -6.81 3.32 0.17
CA HIS A 249 -6.35 1.94 0.21
C HIS A 249 -6.11 1.34 -1.18
N GLY A 250 -5.52 0.14 -1.23
CA GLY A 250 -4.99 -0.45 -2.46
C GLY A 250 -5.99 -1.16 -3.39
N HIS A 251 -7.28 -1.28 -3.06
CA HIS A 251 -8.23 -1.97 -3.94
C HIS A 251 -8.37 -1.30 -5.30
N ILE A 252 -8.63 -2.08 -6.36
CA ILE A 252 -8.60 -1.61 -7.77
C ILE A 252 -9.70 -0.58 -8.07
N ASP A 253 -10.82 -0.62 -7.36
CA ASP A 253 -11.86 0.40 -7.39
C ASP A 253 -11.52 1.69 -6.64
N HIS A 254 -10.35 1.77 -5.99
CA HIS A 254 -9.78 2.98 -5.39
C HIS A 254 -8.40 3.36 -5.96
N SER A 255 -7.62 2.41 -6.46
CA SER A 255 -6.24 2.60 -6.94
C SER A 255 -6.07 2.32 -8.43
N GLY A 256 -7.01 1.60 -9.04
CA GLY A 256 -6.78 0.89 -10.29
C GLY A 256 -6.50 1.77 -11.52
N ALA A 257 -6.85 3.05 -11.48
CA ALA A 257 -6.60 4.00 -12.57
C ALA A 257 -5.30 4.80 -12.39
N LEU A 258 -4.58 4.62 -11.28
CA LEU A 258 -3.30 5.29 -11.03
C LEU A 258 -2.28 5.08 -12.16
N PRO A 259 -2.08 3.86 -12.71
CA PRO A 259 -1.10 3.67 -13.79
C PRO A 259 -1.43 4.49 -15.06
N VAL A 260 -2.72 4.65 -15.36
CA VAL A 260 -3.19 5.47 -16.50
C VAL A 260 -2.84 6.94 -16.25
N VAL A 261 -3.13 7.45 -15.05
CA VAL A 261 -2.88 8.84 -14.68
C VAL A 261 -1.37 9.15 -14.64
N CYS A 262 -0.56 8.26 -14.09
CA CYS A 262 0.90 8.38 -14.07
C CYS A 262 1.49 8.39 -15.48
N ARG A 263 1.04 7.50 -16.36
CA ARG A 263 1.47 7.46 -17.77
C ARG A 263 1.06 8.73 -18.53
N ASP A 264 -0.15 9.23 -18.27
CA ASP A 264 -0.80 10.27 -19.08
C ASP A 264 -0.49 11.71 -18.59
N GLY A 265 0.54 11.89 -17.75
CA GLY A 265 1.15 13.20 -17.50
C GLY A 265 1.08 13.73 -16.06
N PHE A 266 0.56 12.95 -15.11
CA PHE A 266 0.66 13.30 -13.69
C PHE A 266 2.12 13.40 -13.23
N LYS A 267 2.42 14.37 -12.36
CA LYS A 267 3.79 14.66 -11.89
C LYS A 267 3.91 14.82 -10.36
N GLY A 268 2.80 14.66 -9.65
CA GLY A 268 2.73 14.84 -8.20
C GLY A 268 3.11 13.60 -7.42
N HIS A 269 2.66 13.56 -6.17
CA HIS A 269 2.80 12.42 -5.26
C HIS A 269 1.43 11.76 -5.00
N ILE A 270 1.48 10.46 -4.74
CA ILE A 270 0.35 9.64 -4.27
C ILE A 270 0.57 9.39 -2.78
N TYR A 271 -0.10 10.19 -1.94
CA TYR A 271 -0.03 10.10 -0.49
C TYR A 271 -0.96 9.00 0.02
N CYS A 272 -0.40 8.06 0.78
CA CYS A 272 -1.15 6.97 1.41
C CYS A 272 -0.34 6.37 2.57
N THR A 273 -0.88 5.36 3.24
CA THR A 273 -0.09 4.60 4.21
C THR A 273 1.00 3.79 3.51
N THR A 274 2.11 3.54 4.20
CA THR A 274 3.20 2.70 3.66
C THR A 274 2.69 1.32 3.23
N ALA A 275 1.86 0.68 4.05
CA ALA A 275 1.24 -0.60 3.71
C ALA A 275 0.31 -0.52 2.49
N THR A 276 -0.43 0.58 2.31
CA THR A 276 -1.23 0.79 1.10
C THR A 276 -0.36 0.94 -0.13
N ALA A 277 0.79 1.62 -0.05
CA ALA A 277 1.72 1.74 -1.16
C ALA A 277 2.22 0.36 -1.62
N ASP A 278 2.73 -0.46 -0.70
CA ASP A 278 3.29 -1.78 -1.01
C ASP A 278 2.22 -2.75 -1.50
N LEU A 279 1.02 -2.70 -0.92
CA LEU A 279 -0.12 -3.49 -1.38
C LEU A 279 -0.62 -3.05 -2.77
N SER A 280 -0.68 -1.75 -3.03
CA SER A 280 -1.11 -1.21 -4.35
C SER A 280 -0.16 -1.65 -5.46
N GLN A 281 1.15 -1.61 -5.21
CA GLN A 281 2.16 -2.02 -6.19
C GLN A 281 1.93 -3.44 -6.72
N ILE A 282 1.60 -4.41 -5.84
CA ILE A 282 1.35 -5.78 -6.27
C ILE A 282 -0.01 -5.93 -6.97
N LEU A 283 -1.04 -5.21 -6.53
CA LEU A 283 -2.39 -5.29 -7.09
C LEU A 283 -2.47 -4.66 -8.49
N LEU A 284 -1.80 -3.52 -8.67
CA LEU A 284 -1.74 -2.83 -9.96
C LEU A 284 -1.02 -3.66 -11.02
N ARG A 285 0.10 -4.31 -10.67
CA ARG A 285 0.79 -5.24 -11.59
C ARG A 285 -0.06 -6.43 -11.98
N ASP A 286 -0.75 -7.05 -11.02
CA ASP A 286 -1.64 -8.18 -11.30
C ASP A 286 -2.81 -7.76 -12.21
N SER A 287 -3.42 -6.60 -11.93
CA SER A 287 -4.44 -6.00 -12.78
C SER A 287 -3.93 -5.72 -14.19
N GLY A 288 -2.74 -5.11 -14.35
CA GLY A 288 -2.11 -4.87 -15.64
C GLY A 288 -1.88 -6.18 -16.42
N HIS A 289 -1.37 -7.21 -15.74
CA HIS A 289 -1.16 -8.53 -16.33
C HIS A 289 -2.47 -9.16 -16.81
N ILE A 290 -3.53 -9.11 -16.00
CA ILE A 290 -4.86 -9.61 -16.36
C ILE A 290 -5.39 -8.87 -17.59
N GLN A 291 -5.26 -7.54 -17.64
CA GLN A 291 -5.71 -6.74 -18.77
C GLN A 291 -4.95 -7.07 -20.05
N GLU A 292 -3.63 -7.26 -19.99
CA GLU A 292 -2.81 -7.69 -21.12
C GLU A 292 -3.23 -9.06 -21.66
N MET A 293 -3.48 -10.01 -20.74
CA MET A 293 -3.96 -11.35 -21.10
C MET A 293 -5.35 -11.30 -21.76
N ASP A 294 -6.27 -10.53 -21.18
CA ASP A 294 -7.62 -10.34 -21.74
C ASP A 294 -7.58 -9.70 -23.12
N ALA A 295 -6.75 -8.67 -23.30
CA ALA A 295 -6.55 -8.02 -24.60
C ALA A 295 -6.01 -9.01 -25.65
N LYS A 296 -5.01 -9.84 -25.29
CA LYS A 296 -4.47 -10.91 -26.17
C LYS A 296 -5.54 -11.93 -26.54
N TYR A 297 -6.31 -12.41 -25.56
CA TYR A 297 -7.37 -13.39 -25.76
C TYR A 297 -8.47 -12.87 -26.69
N LEU A 298 -8.93 -11.63 -26.48
CA LEU A 298 -9.99 -11.02 -27.26
C LEU A 298 -9.57 -10.75 -28.71
N ARG A 299 -8.33 -10.29 -28.93
CA ARG A 299 -7.77 -10.15 -30.28
C ARG A 299 -7.77 -11.49 -31.02
N HIS A 300 -7.26 -12.55 -30.40
CA HIS A 300 -7.24 -13.88 -31.01
C HIS A 300 -8.65 -14.40 -31.35
N ARG A 301 -9.63 -14.15 -30.48
CA ARG A 301 -11.03 -14.51 -30.72
C ARG A 301 -11.64 -13.72 -31.89
N GLN A 302 -11.44 -12.41 -31.93
CA GLN A 302 -11.93 -11.55 -33.01
C GLN A 302 -11.31 -11.92 -34.36
N GLU A 303 -10.00 -12.18 -34.40
CA GLU A 303 -9.31 -12.66 -35.60
C GLU A 303 -9.93 -13.97 -36.11
N LYS A 304 -10.19 -14.92 -35.21
CA LYS A 304 -10.81 -16.20 -35.57
C LYS A 304 -12.23 -16.02 -36.11
N ASP A 305 -13.02 -15.14 -35.49
CA ASP A 305 -14.39 -14.87 -35.92
C ASP A 305 -14.43 -14.10 -37.25
N ALA A 306 -13.52 -13.14 -37.47
CA ALA A 306 -13.37 -12.42 -38.72
C ALA A 306 -12.97 -13.35 -39.87
N ARG A 307 -11.96 -14.21 -39.63
CA ARG A 307 -11.54 -15.26 -40.60
C ARG A 307 -12.68 -16.19 -40.97
N LYS A 308 -13.49 -16.62 -40.00
CA LYS A 308 -14.67 -17.46 -40.26
C LYS A 308 -15.74 -16.78 -41.11
N LYS A 309 -15.90 -15.46 -40.96
CA LYS A 309 -16.92 -14.67 -41.66
C LYS A 309 -16.42 -14.06 -42.96
N GLY A 310 -15.16 -14.29 -43.35
CA GLY A 310 -14.54 -13.63 -44.50
C GLY A 310 -14.45 -12.11 -44.35
N LEU A 311 -14.50 -11.60 -43.11
CA LEU A 311 -14.41 -10.18 -42.81
C LEU A 311 -12.95 -9.78 -42.63
N PRO A 312 -12.58 -8.52 -42.93
CA PRO A 312 -11.26 -8.00 -42.59
C PRO A 312 -11.02 -8.13 -41.08
N ILE A 313 -9.80 -8.52 -40.72
CA ILE A 313 -9.38 -8.56 -39.32
C ILE A 313 -9.47 -7.13 -38.78
N PRO A 314 -10.24 -6.87 -37.72
CA PRO A 314 -10.31 -5.55 -37.13
C PRO A 314 -8.91 -5.06 -36.75
N ASP A 315 -8.61 -3.78 -37.01
CA ASP A 315 -7.43 -3.12 -36.45
C ASP A 315 -7.46 -3.23 -34.91
N GLN A 316 -6.29 -3.12 -34.27
CA GLN A 316 -5.89 -3.40 -32.87
C GLN A 316 -6.82 -2.85 -31.75
N SER A 317 -8.12 -3.08 -31.84
CA SER A 317 -9.17 -2.38 -31.10
C SER A 317 -9.29 -2.81 -29.63
N PHE A 318 -8.53 -3.83 -29.22
CA PHE A 318 -8.41 -4.25 -27.83
C PHE A 318 -7.00 -4.06 -27.34
N THR A 319 -6.73 -2.88 -26.80
CA THR A 319 -5.58 -2.57 -25.95
C THR A 319 -5.98 -2.66 -24.48
N PRO A 320 -5.07 -3.08 -23.57
CA PRO A 320 -5.30 -2.94 -22.14
C PRO A 320 -5.37 -1.45 -21.78
N LEU A 321 -6.05 -1.09 -20.67
CA LEU A 321 -6.05 0.31 -20.22
C LEU A 321 -4.65 0.73 -19.79
N TYR A 322 -3.93 -0.20 -19.17
CA TYR A 322 -2.51 -0.09 -18.83
C TYR A 322 -1.86 -1.48 -18.76
N THR A 323 -0.54 -1.50 -18.89
CA THR A 323 0.33 -2.69 -18.89
C THR A 323 0.95 -2.95 -17.52
N VAL A 324 1.66 -4.08 -17.36
CA VAL A 324 2.48 -4.29 -16.16
C VAL A 324 3.58 -3.22 -16.05
N GLU A 325 4.16 -2.80 -17.17
CA GLU A 325 5.18 -1.75 -17.23
C GLU A 325 4.64 -0.39 -16.77
N ASP A 326 3.42 -0.04 -17.17
CA ASP A 326 2.75 1.17 -16.69
C ASP A 326 2.51 1.12 -15.17
N ALA A 327 2.16 -0.05 -14.63
CA ALA A 327 1.99 -0.24 -13.20
C ALA A 327 3.32 -0.11 -12.43
N GLU A 328 4.41 -0.66 -12.96
CA GLU A 328 5.76 -0.50 -12.39
C GLU A 328 6.24 0.96 -12.45
N HIS A 329 5.91 1.69 -13.50
CA HIS A 329 6.21 3.11 -13.59
C HIS A 329 5.52 3.93 -12.48
N CYS A 330 4.30 3.51 -12.10
CA CYS A 330 3.51 4.16 -11.06
C CYS A 330 4.16 4.09 -9.66
N ASP A 331 5.00 3.09 -9.39
CA ASP A 331 5.66 2.92 -8.08
C ASP A 331 6.40 4.18 -7.61
N GLY A 332 7.07 4.87 -8.53
CA GLY A 332 7.89 6.04 -8.22
C GLY A 332 7.11 7.27 -7.75
N PHE A 333 5.78 7.22 -7.82
CA PHE A 333 4.90 8.32 -7.41
C PHE A 333 4.36 8.15 -5.99
N PHE A 334 4.45 6.95 -5.39
CA PHE A 334 3.95 6.69 -4.05
C PHE A 334 4.79 7.39 -2.98
N GLN A 335 4.09 8.04 -2.05
CA GLN A 335 4.63 8.64 -0.85
C GLN A 335 3.92 8.01 0.35
N GLY A 336 4.54 6.99 0.92
CA GLY A 336 4.08 6.34 2.16
C GLY A 336 4.22 7.28 3.36
N ILE A 337 3.18 7.32 4.20
CA ILE A 337 3.11 8.09 5.45
C ILE A 337 2.61 7.15 6.55
N SER A 338 3.10 7.32 7.78
CA SER A 338 2.62 6.52 8.91
C SER A 338 1.20 6.96 9.31
N TYR A 339 0.43 6.07 9.94
CA TYR A 339 -0.81 6.51 10.61
C TYR A 339 -0.52 7.66 11.58
N HIS A 340 -1.44 8.62 11.65
CA HIS A 340 -1.38 9.86 12.45
C HIS A 340 -0.25 10.84 12.09
N GLU A 341 0.62 10.52 11.15
CA GLU A 341 1.62 11.44 10.66
C GLU A 341 0.99 12.42 9.66
N THR A 342 1.26 13.72 9.84
CA THR A 342 0.70 14.77 8.99
C THR A 342 1.65 15.12 7.86
N ALA A 343 1.14 15.15 6.63
CA ALA A 343 1.84 15.65 5.46
C ALA A 343 1.14 16.85 4.83
N GLU A 344 1.91 17.80 4.31
CA GLU A 344 1.39 18.91 3.51
C GLU A 344 1.30 18.48 2.04
N VAL A 345 0.07 18.35 1.52
CA VAL A 345 -0.22 17.89 0.15
C VAL A 345 -0.38 19.05 -0.83
N ALA A 346 -0.60 20.25 -0.31
CA ALA A 346 -0.56 21.51 -1.06
C ALA A 346 -0.39 22.65 -0.06
N PRO A 347 0.03 23.86 -0.49
CA PRO A 347 0.14 25.01 0.40
C PRO A 347 -1.14 25.25 1.21
N GLY A 348 -1.07 25.07 2.52
CA GLY A 348 -2.21 25.23 3.42
C GLY A 348 -3.23 24.08 3.42
N VAL A 349 -2.90 22.95 2.79
CA VAL A 349 -3.70 21.72 2.81
C VAL A 349 -2.85 20.58 3.35
N THR A 350 -3.26 20.01 4.48
CA THR A 350 -2.58 18.86 5.11
C THR A 350 -3.48 17.64 5.16
N VAL A 351 -2.88 16.46 5.17
CA VAL A 351 -3.58 15.18 5.38
C VAL A 351 -2.86 14.38 6.46
N TYR A 352 -3.62 13.62 7.23
CA TYR A 352 -3.11 12.48 7.99
C TYR A 352 -4.10 11.31 7.87
N PHE A 353 -3.66 10.12 8.25
CA PHE A 353 -4.42 8.89 8.07
C PHE A 353 -4.73 8.24 9.42
N THR A 354 -5.94 7.70 9.59
CA THR A 354 -6.29 6.79 10.70
C THR A 354 -6.73 5.45 10.15
N ASP A 355 -6.48 4.38 10.90
CA ASP A 355 -6.77 3.02 10.46
C ASP A 355 -8.28 2.83 10.28
N GLN A 356 -8.66 2.15 9.20
CA GLN A 356 -10.05 1.79 8.93
C GLN A 356 -10.28 0.28 8.92
N GLY A 357 -9.29 -0.57 9.23
CA GLY A 357 -9.51 -2.00 9.45
C GLY A 357 -10.14 -2.78 8.28
N HIS A 358 -10.11 -2.23 7.07
CA HIS A 358 -10.78 -2.80 5.89
C HIS A 358 -9.88 -3.80 5.15
N ILE A 359 -8.69 -3.35 4.77
CA ILE A 359 -7.58 -4.17 4.28
C ILE A 359 -6.27 -3.63 4.87
N LEU A 360 -5.18 -4.37 4.72
CA LEU A 360 -3.87 -3.92 5.18
C LEU A 360 -3.54 -2.51 4.66
N GLY A 361 -3.27 -1.58 5.59
CA GLY A 361 -2.96 -0.20 5.27
C GLY A 361 -4.18 0.69 4.97
N SER A 362 -5.41 0.17 4.97
CA SER A 362 -6.59 0.99 4.67
C SER A 362 -6.72 2.13 5.67
N ALA A 363 -7.09 3.30 5.16
CA ALA A 363 -7.18 4.48 5.99
C ALA A 363 -8.29 5.43 5.56
N ALA A 364 -8.80 6.15 6.54
CA ALA A 364 -9.54 7.37 6.29
C ALA A 364 -8.56 8.55 6.21
N ALA A 365 -8.80 9.45 5.27
CA ALA A 365 -7.95 10.59 4.99
C ALA A 365 -8.56 11.88 5.56
N HIS A 366 -7.90 12.39 6.60
CA HIS A 366 -8.30 13.58 7.34
C HIS A 366 -7.68 14.82 6.73
N VAL A 367 -8.40 15.49 5.83
CA VAL A 367 -7.91 16.66 5.12
C VAL A 367 -8.22 17.94 5.89
N GLN A 368 -7.21 18.75 6.15
CA GLN A 368 -7.34 20.05 6.80
C GLN A 368 -6.94 21.16 5.84
N VAL A 369 -7.86 22.10 5.62
CA VAL A 369 -7.67 23.25 4.73
C VAL A 369 -7.65 24.52 5.56
N LYS A 370 -6.50 25.21 5.61
CA LYS A 370 -6.35 26.50 6.29
C LYS A 370 -7.02 27.60 5.47
N ARG A 371 -8.04 28.24 6.03
CA ARG A 371 -8.77 29.35 5.42
C ARG A 371 -8.07 30.69 5.66
N SER A 372 -8.39 31.66 4.80
CA SER A 372 -7.82 33.02 4.87
C SER A 372 -8.20 33.79 6.13
N ASP A 373 -9.31 33.42 6.78
CA ASP A 373 -9.76 33.97 8.06
C ASP A 373 -9.07 33.33 9.28
N GLY A 374 -8.14 32.40 9.06
CA GLY A 374 -7.43 31.65 10.10
C GLY A 374 -8.19 30.44 10.64
N SER A 375 -9.42 30.19 10.19
CA SER A 375 -10.14 28.96 10.51
C SER A 375 -9.59 27.77 9.71
N THR A 376 -9.87 26.55 10.17
CA THR A 376 -9.52 25.32 9.47
C THR A 376 -10.80 24.60 9.09
N LEU A 377 -11.00 24.36 7.79
CA LEU A 377 -12.02 23.45 7.30
C LEU A 377 -11.49 22.02 7.38
N ARG A 378 -12.23 21.14 8.05
CA ARG A 378 -11.88 19.72 8.21
C ARG A 378 -12.79 18.85 7.35
N ILE A 379 -12.21 18.10 6.42
CA ILE A 379 -12.92 17.25 5.48
C ILE A 379 -12.42 15.83 5.68
N GLU A 380 -13.35 14.93 5.97
CA GLU A 380 -13.05 13.51 6.14
C GLU A 380 -13.42 12.73 4.88
N PHE A 381 -12.51 11.86 4.44
CA PHE A 381 -12.76 10.88 3.40
C PHE A 381 -12.55 9.48 3.98
N SER A 382 -13.63 8.74 4.21
CA SER A 382 -13.54 7.46 4.93
C SER A 382 -12.72 6.39 4.20
N GLY A 383 -12.66 6.44 2.86
CA GLY A 383 -12.37 5.26 2.06
C GLY A 383 -13.38 4.16 2.38
N ASP A 384 -12.93 2.90 2.34
CA ASP A 384 -13.73 1.77 2.81
C ASP A 384 -13.46 1.53 4.30
N ARG A 385 -14.54 1.40 5.07
CA ARG A 385 -14.51 1.15 6.50
C ARG A 385 -14.67 -0.34 6.78
N GLY A 386 -13.75 -0.86 7.56
CA GLY A 386 -13.71 -2.22 8.07
C GLY A 386 -14.88 -2.55 8.99
N ARG A 387 -15.14 -3.83 9.15
CA ARG A 387 -15.98 -4.32 10.25
C ARG A 387 -15.12 -4.39 11.52
N ALA A 388 -15.63 -3.89 12.64
CA ALA A 388 -14.94 -4.02 13.91
C ALA A 388 -14.84 -5.48 14.39
N HIS A 389 -13.82 -5.76 15.19
CA HIS A 389 -13.48 -7.03 15.81
C HIS A 389 -13.20 -8.15 14.81
N MET A 390 -12.73 -7.77 13.63
CA MET A 390 -12.19 -8.70 12.65
C MET A 390 -10.75 -9.04 13.03
N PRO A 391 -10.33 -10.31 12.90
CA PRO A 391 -8.98 -10.69 13.26
C PRO A 391 -7.96 -10.09 12.28
N ILE A 392 -6.69 -10.11 12.70
CA ILE A 392 -5.50 -9.68 11.95
C ILE A 392 -5.31 -8.18 12.01
N LEU A 393 -6.27 -7.40 11.52
CA LEU A 393 -6.14 -5.94 11.41
C LEU A 393 -6.72 -5.26 12.65
N ARG A 394 -6.22 -4.07 12.98
CA ARG A 394 -6.81 -3.24 14.03
C ARG A 394 -8.24 -2.87 13.71
N ASP A 395 -9.00 -2.60 14.76
CA ASP A 395 -10.35 -2.08 14.62
C ASP A 395 -10.33 -0.70 13.95
N PRO A 396 -11.33 -0.40 13.09
CA PRO A 396 -11.44 0.91 12.46
C PRO A 396 -11.55 2.02 13.50
N GLU A 397 -10.69 3.04 13.40
CA GLU A 397 -10.70 4.18 14.30
C GLU A 397 -11.91 5.10 14.04
N ASP A 398 -12.34 5.79 15.10
CA ASP A 398 -13.40 6.79 15.01
C ASP A 398 -12.93 8.03 14.24
N TYR A 399 -13.89 8.72 13.61
CA TYR A 399 -13.60 9.97 12.93
C TYR A 399 -13.36 11.10 13.94
N PRO A 400 -12.32 11.92 13.75
CA PRO A 400 -12.12 13.14 14.52
C PRO A 400 -13.20 14.16 14.16
N GLU A 401 -13.29 15.22 14.95
CA GLU A 401 -14.15 16.37 14.65
C GLU A 401 -13.92 16.90 13.23
N SER A 402 -14.90 16.72 12.35
CA SER A 402 -14.86 17.11 10.94
C SER A 402 -16.09 17.92 10.53
N ASP A 403 -15.91 18.97 9.72
CA ASP A 403 -17.02 19.79 9.21
C ASP A 403 -17.81 19.06 8.13
N ILE A 404 -17.10 18.30 7.27
CA ILE A 404 -17.65 17.55 6.14
C ILE A 404 -17.15 16.11 6.25
N VAL A 405 -18.05 15.15 6.12
CA VAL A 405 -17.71 13.72 6.15
C VAL A 405 -18.20 13.05 4.88
N LEU A 406 -17.28 12.52 4.08
CA LEU A 406 -17.60 11.62 2.97
C LEU A 406 -17.42 10.19 3.47
N THR A 407 -18.51 9.45 3.60
CA THR A 407 -18.49 8.08 4.13
C THR A 407 -19.07 7.09 3.13
N GLU A 408 -18.48 5.90 3.07
CA GLU A 408 -18.99 4.81 2.25
C GLU A 408 -20.40 4.37 2.68
N SER A 409 -21.10 3.67 1.79
CA SER A 409 -22.45 3.18 2.06
C SER A 409 -22.69 1.78 1.49
N THR A 410 -21.63 0.98 1.33
CA THR A 410 -21.67 -0.33 0.68
C THR A 410 -22.70 -1.26 1.33
N TYR A 411 -22.77 -1.26 2.67
CA TYR A 411 -23.74 -2.02 3.45
C TYR A 411 -24.68 -1.13 4.28
N GLY A 412 -25.01 0.05 3.77
CA GLY A 412 -25.90 1.01 4.44
C GLY A 412 -27.30 0.48 4.77
N ASN A 413 -27.76 -0.59 4.10
CA ASN A 413 -29.03 -1.26 4.35
C ASN A 413 -28.87 -2.72 4.81
N ARG A 414 -27.75 -3.06 5.46
CA ARG A 414 -27.48 -4.41 5.98
C ARG A 414 -26.93 -4.35 7.40
N VAL A 415 -27.17 -5.42 8.15
CA VAL A 415 -26.52 -5.70 9.45
C VAL A 415 -25.88 -7.08 9.36
N HIS A 416 -24.64 -7.21 9.82
CA HIS A 416 -23.90 -8.47 9.78
C HIS A 416 -24.31 -9.40 10.94
N GLU A 417 -24.25 -10.71 10.67
CA GLU A 417 -24.40 -11.73 11.72
C GLU A 417 -23.18 -11.71 12.67
N PRO A 418 -23.36 -12.03 13.97
CA PRO A 418 -22.25 -12.10 14.93
C PRO A 418 -21.12 -13.04 14.50
N ILE A 419 -19.86 -12.68 14.81
CA ILE A 419 -18.66 -13.43 14.39
C ILE A 419 -18.52 -14.76 15.18
N GLY A 420 -19.11 -14.86 16.38
CA GLY A 420 -18.80 -15.91 17.38
C GLY A 420 -19.06 -17.37 16.97
N GLU A 421 -19.92 -17.66 15.99
CA GLU A 421 -20.21 -19.05 15.56
C GLU A 421 -19.33 -19.54 14.39
N MET A 422 -18.53 -18.65 13.82
CA MET A 422 -17.77 -18.93 12.60
C MET A 422 -16.74 -20.06 12.80
N GLU A 423 -15.96 -20.02 13.88
CA GLU A 423 -14.89 -20.99 14.09
C GLU A 423 -15.42 -22.40 14.33
N ASN A 424 -16.52 -22.53 15.07
CA ASN A 424 -17.16 -23.82 15.29
C ASN A 424 -17.70 -24.39 13.97
N THR A 425 -18.38 -23.55 13.18
CA THR A 425 -18.87 -23.93 11.85
C THR A 425 -17.73 -24.36 10.93
N LEU A 426 -16.61 -23.63 10.91
CA LEU A 426 -15.44 -23.99 10.11
C LEU A 426 -14.83 -25.32 10.56
N ALA A 427 -14.71 -25.55 11.86
CA ALA A 427 -14.21 -26.81 12.40
C ALA A 427 -15.09 -28.00 11.99
N GLU A 428 -16.42 -27.87 12.10
CA GLU A 428 -17.37 -28.89 11.68
C GLU A 428 -17.24 -29.25 10.19
N ILE A 429 -17.10 -28.23 9.34
CA ILE A 429 -16.91 -28.41 7.89
C ILE A 429 -15.60 -29.17 7.60
N VAL A 430 -14.51 -28.82 8.30
CA VAL A 430 -13.23 -29.52 8.15
C VAL A 430 -13.35 -30.99 8.59
N HIS A 431 -13.98 -31.26 9.73
CA HIS A 431 -14.21 -32.63 10.21
C HIS A 431 -15.08 -33.46 9.26
N ASP A 432 -16.14 -32.86 8.70
CA ASP A 432 -16.99 -33.54 7.73
C ASP A 432 -16.24 -33.88 6.43
N MET A 433 -15.45 -32.94 5.91
CA MET A 433 -14.58 -33.17 4.76
C MET A 433 -13.59 -34.33 5.02
N LEU A 434 -12.97 -34.35 6.20
CA LEU A 434 -12.03 -35.40 6.59
C LEU A 434 -12.71 -36.77 6.69
N ARG A 435 -13.89 -36.86 7.30
CA ARG A 435 -14.69 -38.11 7.36
C ARG A 435 -15.03 -38.65 5.97
N LYS A 436 -15.30 -37.76 5.02
CA LYS A 436 -15.56 -38.11 3.61
C LYS A 436 -14.30 -38.45 2.81
N GLY A 437 -13.11 -38.16 3.34
CA GLY A 437 -11.84 -38.31 2.65
C GLY A 437 -11.77 -37.48 1.37
N GLY A 438 -12.46 -36.34 1.33
CA GLY A 438 -12.54 -35.45 0.16
C GLY A 438 -11.74 -34.18 0.34
N ARG A 439 -12.02 -33.18 -0.49
CA ARG A 439 -11.33 -31.88 -0.49
C ARG A 439 -12.27 -30.77 -0.06
N LEU A 440 -11.73 -29.78 0.64
CA LEU A 440 -12.40 -28.51 0.93
C LEU A 440 -11.86 -27.43 -0.01
N VAL A 441 -12.66 -27.02 -0.99
CA VAL A 441 -12.30 -25.95 -1.93
C VAL A 441 -12.91 -24.64 -1.45
N ILE A 442 -12.08 -23.63 -1.24
CA ILE A 442 -12.46 -22.32 -0.71
C ILE A 442 -12.12 -21.23 -1.75
N PRO A 443 -13.10 -20.78 -2.55
CA PRO A 443 -12.95 -19.59 -3.37
C PRO A 443 -12.78 -18.36 -2.47
N ALA A 444 -11.66 -17.65 -2.59
CA ALA A 444 -11.37 -16.47 -1.77
C ALA A 444 -10.67 -15.37 -2.58
N PHE A 445 -10.91 -14.11 -2.21
CA PHE A 445 -10.14 -12.99 -2.72
C PHE A 445 -8.71 -13.03 -2.16
N SER A 446 -7.74 -12.65 -2.99
CA SER A 446 -6.32 -12.79 -2.67
C SER A 446 -5.85 -11.92 -1.50
N VAL A 447 -6.55 -10.82 -1.25
CA VAL A 447 -6.29 -9.86 -0.17
C VAL A 447 -7.46 -9.90 0.81
N GLY A 448 -7.16 -9.86 2.11
CA GLY A 448 -8.14 -9.92 3.20
C GLY A 448 -8.68 -11.32 3.44
N ARG A 449 -9.50 -11.86 2.52
CA ARG A 449 -10.28 -13.09 2.78
C ARG A 449 -9.43 -14.34 2.96
N THR A 450 -8.42 -14.52 2.11
CA THR A 450 -7.48 -15.64 2.22
C THR A 450 -6.77 -15.60 3.57
N GLN A 451 -6.26 -14.44 3.96
CA GLN A 451 -5.54 -14.24 5.22
C GLN A 451 -6.44 -14.53 6.44
N ASN A 452 -7.69 -14.04 6.43
CA ASN A 452 -8.68 -14.33 7.48
C ASN A 452 -8.96 -15.84 7.65
N ILE A 453 -9.15 -16.58 6.54
CA ILE A 453 -9.37 -18.02 6.62
C ILE A 453 -8.13 -18.75 7.16
N LEU A 454 -6.93 -18.35 6.73
CA LEU A 454 -5.68 -18.92 7.24
C LEU A 454 -5.54 -18.69 8.75
N TYR A 455 -5.88 -17.50 9.24
CA TYR A 455 -5.89 -17.17 10.66
C TYR A 455 -6.82 -18.09 11.46
N HIS A 456 -8.08 -18.26 11.04
CA HIS A 456 -9.01 -19.15 11.75
C HIS A 456 -8.59 -20.62 11.69
N LEU A 457 -8.08 -21.10 10.55
CA LEU A 457 -7.54 -22.47 10.43
C LEU A 457 -6.35 -22.67 11.37
N HIS A 458 -5.47 -21.68 11.48
CA HIS A 458 -4.34 -21.68 12.41
C HIS A 458 -4.80 -21.74 13.87
N ARG A 459 -5.78 -20.90 14.28
CA ARG A 459 -6.34 -20.93 15.64
C ARG A 459 -7.00 -22.26 15.98
N LEU A 460 -7.79 -22.81 15.07
CA LEU A 460 -8.43 -24.11 15.24
C LEU A 460 -7.39 -25.23 15.41
N ARG A 461 -6.29 -25.18 14.65
CA ARG A 461 -5.16 -26.11 14.78
C ARG A 461 -4.47 -25.95 16.15
N MET A 462 -4.17 -24.73 16.56
CA MET A 462 -3.52 -24.44 17.85
C MET A 462 -4.36 -24.90 19.04
N ALA A 463 -5.68 -24.68 18.96
CA ALA A 463 -6.64 -25.16 19.94
C ALA A 463 -6.92 -26.68 19.86
N LYS A 464 -6.26 -27.40 18.93
CA LYS A 464 -6.48 -28.84 18.66
C LYS A 464 -7.95 -29.18 18.34
N LYS A 465 -8.71 -28.20 17.83
CA LYS A 465 -10.12 -28.37 17.43
C LYS A 465 -10.24 -29.04 16.06
N ILE A 466 -9.22 -28.94 15.21
CA ILE A 466 -9.10 -29.70 13.95
C ILE A 466 -7.80 -30.52 13.97
N PRO A 467 -7.78 -31.72 13.37
CA PRO A 467 -6.55 -32.49 13.23
C PRO A 467 -5.63 -31.86 12.18
N HIS A 468 -4.41 -32.38 12.08
CA HIS A 468 -3.48 -31.97 11.03
C HIS A 468 -4.06 -32.29 9.65
N VAL A 469 -4.07 -31.30 8.76
CA VAL A 469 -4.51 -31.41 7.36
C VAL A 469 -3.64 -30.50 6.50
N GLU A 470 -3.34 -30.94 5.28
CA GLU A 470 -2.61 -30.11 4.32
C GLU A 470 -3.51 -28.99 3.78
N ILE A 471 -2.99 -27.77 3.80
CA ILE A 471 -3.65 -26.54 3.37
C ILE A 471 -2.81 -25.92 2.25
N TYR A 472 -3.44 -25.71 1.09
CA TYR A 472 -2.80 -25.13 -0.07
C TYR A 472 -3.41 -23.77 -0.39
N VAL A 473 -2.56 -22.76 -0.54
CA VAL A 473 -2.95 -21.45 -1.11
C VAL A 473 -2.47 -21.41 -2.55
N ASP A 474 -3.40 -21.64 -3.47
CA ASP A 474 -3.13 -21.70 -4.91
C ASP A 474 -3.54 -20.41 -5.61
N SER A 475 -2.78 -19.36 -5.32
CA SER A 475 -2.88 -18.05 -5.94
C SER A 475 -1.56 -17.29 -5.77
N PRO A 476 -0.81 -17.03 -6.85
CA PRO A 476 0.42 -16.25 -6.79
C PRO A 476 0.22 -14.87 -6.17
N LEU A 477 -0.92 -14.21 -6.47
CA LEU A 477 -1.26 -12.93 -5.85
C LEU A 477 -1.51 -13.08 -4.35
N SER A 478 -2.20 -14.14 -3.89
CA SER A 478 -2.41 -14.35 -2.45
C SER A 478 -1.11 -14.57 -1.69
N MET A 479 -0.14 -15.26 -2.30
CA MET A 479 1.19 -15.42 -1.72
C MET A 479 1.90 -14.07 -1.58
N LYS A 480 1.98 -13.28 -2.66
CA LYS A 480 2.58 -11.94 -2.64
C LYS A 480 1.89 -11.02 -1.63
N ALA A 481 0.56 -11.01 -1.60
CA ALA A 481 -0.20 -10.24 -0.62
C ALA A 481 0.11 -10.68 0.81
N THR A 482 0.24 -11.98 1.06
CA THR A 482 0.58 -12.47 2.40
C THR A 482 2.01 -12.11 2.83
N GLN A 483 2.95 -12.02 1.87
CA GLN A 483 4.30 -11.51 2.13
C GLN A 483 4.25 -10.03 2.55
N VAL A 484 3.49 -9.20 1.84
CA VAL A 484 3.28 -7.80 2.22
C VAL A 484 2.64 -7.69 3.61
N TYR A 485 1.65 -8.51 3.94
CA TYR A 485 1.11 -8.56 5.32
C TYR A 485 2.21 -8.81 6.36
N ALA A 486 3.13 -9.74 6.10
CA ALA A 486 4.22 -10.03 7.03
C ALA A 486 5.22 -8.87 7.20
N GLU A 487 5.27 -7.93 6.25
CA GLU A 487 6.15 -6.76 6.27
C GLU A 487 5.55 -5.58 7.05
N HIS A 488 4.24 -5.60 7.34
CA HIS A 488 3.51 -4.50 8.01
C HIS A 488 2.84 -4.90 9.33
N PRO A 489 3.59 -5.36 10.35
CA PRO A 489 3.02 -5.68 11.66
C PRO A 489 2.38 -4.47 12.37
N GLU A 490 2.74 -3.24 12.00
CA GLU A 490 2.14 -2.01 12.50
C GLU A 490 0.65 -1.87 12.18
N CYS A 491 0.10 -2.65 11.25
CA CYS A 491 -1.33 -2.68 10.93
C CYS A 491 -2.10 -3.74 11.75
N PHE A 492 -1.41 -4.55 12.55
CA PHE A 492 -2.04 -5.71 13.19
C PHE A 492 -2.69 -5.40 14.54
N ASP A 493 -3.73 -6.18 14.85
CA ASP A 493 -4.33 -6.24 16.17
C ASP A 493 -3.37 -6.84 17.22
N ASP A 494 -3.66 -6.60 18.50
CA ASP A 494 -2.82 -7.05 19.61
C ASP A 494 -2.72 -8.59 19.68
N ASP A 495 -3.81 -9.29 19.35
CA ASP A 495 -3.85 -10.76 19.35
C ASP A 495 -2.90 -11.36 18.31
N THR A 496 -2.87 -10.80 17.10
CA THR A 496 -2.02 -11.24 15.99
C THR A 496 -0.58 -10.83 16.23
N LEU A 497 -0.33 -9.64 16.80
CA LEU A 497 1.00 -9.23 17.24
C LEU A 497 1.55 -10.19 18.32
N ALA A 498 0.73 -10.63 19.25
CA ALA A 498 1.11 -11.62 20.26
C ALA A 498 1.49 -12.97 19.62
N LEU A 499 0.71 -13.44 18.65
CA LEU A 499 1.02 -14.66 17.88
C LEU A 499 2.37 -14.56 17.15
N LEU A 500 2.62 -13.44 16.47
CA LEU A 500 3.88 -13.21 15.75
C LEU A 500 5.07 -13.13 16.70
N THR A 501 4.90 -12.46 17.83
CA THR A 501 5.93 -12.38 18.88
C THR A 501 6.27 -13.77 19.44
N ALA A 502 5.27 -14.65 19.56
CA ALA A 502 5.44 -16.04 19.96
C ALA A 502 6.01 -16.95 18.85
N LYS A 503 6.28 -16.43 17.65
CA LYS A 503 6.69 -17.17 16.44
C LYS A 503 5.65 -18.19 15.96
N GLU A 504 4.38 -17.96 16.26
CA GLU A 504 3.24 -18.76 15.81
C GLU A 504 2.46 -17.98 14.73
N SER A 505 3.11 -17.76 13.57
CA SER A 505 2.52 -16.95 12.52
C SER A 505 1.27 -17.62 11.91
N PRO A 506 0.13 -16.91 11.79
CA PRO A 506 -1.05 -17.42 11.10
C PRO A 506 -0.82 -17.57 9.58
N PHE A 507 0.30 -17.08 9.06
CA PHE A 507 0.67 -17.13 7.65
C PHE A 507 1.80 -18.12 7.36
N SER A 508 2.36 -18.75 8.40
CA SER A 508 3.43 -19.75 8.25
C SER A 508 3.36 -20.76 9.38
N PHE A 509 2.76 -21.92 9.11
CA PHE A 509 2.61 -23.00 10.08
C PHE A 509 2.65 -24.39 9.42
N PRO A 510 2.96 -25.46 10.19
CA PRO A 510 3.06 -26.81 9.63
C PRO A 510 1.75 -27.27 8.96
N GLY A 511 1.87 -27.71 7.70
CA GLY A 511 0.76 -28.11 6.84
C GLY A 511 0.29 -27.03 5.86
N LEU A 512 0.75 -25.78 5.98
CA LEU A 512 0.44 -24.71 5.02
C LEU A 512 1.48 -24.66 3.89
N ARG A 513 1.01 -24.63 2.63
CA ARG A 513 1.83 -24.56 1.42
C ARG A 513 1.30 -23.52 0.42
N TYR A 514 2.18 -22.66 -0.08
CA TYR A 514 1.85 -21.70 -1.13
C TYR A 514 2.27 -22.25 -2.50
N VAL A 515 1.30 -22.37 -3.41
CA VAL A 515 1.52 -22.95 -4.74
C VAL A 515 1.88 -21.85 -5.73
N GLN A 516 3.10 -21.92 -6.29
CA GLN A 516 3.62 -20.88 -7.17
C GLN A 516 3.42 -21.22 -8.65
N SER A 517 3.83 -22.43 -9.05
CA SER A 517 3.88 -22.83 -10.45
C SER A 517 2.56 -23.40 -10.95
N VAL A 518 2.36 -23.37 -12.26
CA VAL A 518 1.20 -23.98 -12.90
C VAL A 518 1.26 -25.49 -12.77
N GLU A 519 2.46 -26.06 -12.85
CA GLU A 519 2.74 -27.49 -12.74
C GLU A 519 2.31 -28.01 -11.36
N GLU A 520 2.68 -27.30 -10.28
CA GLU A 520 2.28 -27.65 -8.92
C GLU A 520 0.77 -27.52 -8.70
N SER A 521 0.15 -26.46 -9.25
CA SER A 521 -1.32 -26.33 -9.24
C SER A 521 -2.01 -27.50 -9.96
N MET A 522 -1.43 -27.97 -11.07
CA MET A 522 -1.95 -29.11 -11.81
C MET A 522 -1.87 -30.40 -10.99
N THR A 523 -0.74 -30.69 -10.34
CA THR A 523 -0.60 -31.91 -9.52
C THR A 523 -1.55 -31.95 -8.32
N LEU A 524 -1.90 -30.77 -7.77
CA LEU A 524 -2.86 -30.66 -6.68
C LEU A 524 -4.27 -31.17 -7.05
N ASN A 525 -4.64 -31.09 -8.33
CA ASN A 525 -5.93 -31.62 -8.81
C ASN A 525 -6.04 -33.15 -8.66
N ASP A 526 -4.92 -33.85 -8.55
CA ASP A 526 -4.87 -35.31 -8.41
C ASP A 526 -4.33 -35.75 -7.03
N HIS A 527 -4.29 -34.84 -6.05
CA HIS A 527 -3.84 -35.14 -4.69
C HIS A 527 -4.64 -36.32 -4.07
N PRO A 528 -3.97 -37.38 -3.56
CA PRO A 528 -4.60 -38.66 -3.20
C PRO A 528 -5.24 -38.69 -1.80
N GLY A 529 -5.13 -37.61 -1.02
CA GLY A 529 -5.69 -37.51 0.34
C GLY A 529 -6.54 -36.26 0.56
N PRO A 530 -7.18 -36.15 1.74
CA PRO A 530 -7.97 -34.98 2.08
C PRO A 530 -7.07 -33.75 2.25
N CYS A 531 -7.52 -32.62 1.71
CA CYS A 531 -6.80 -31.36 1.78
C CYS A 531 -7.76 -30.17 1.71
N ILE A 532 -7.27 -29.01 2.14
CA ILE A 532 -7.94 -27.72 1.99
C ILE A 532 -7.23 -26.94 0.88
N ILE A 533 -7.98 -26.38 -0.06
CA ILE A 533 -7.44 -25.60 -1.18
C ILE A 533 -8.13 -24.23 -1.18
N LEU A 534 -7.37 -23.18 -0.87
CA LEU A 534 -7.77 -21.79 -1.04
C LEU A 534 -7.27 -21.30 -2.40
N SER A 535 -8.15 -20.74 -3.23
CA SER A 535 -7.73 -20.23 -4.54
C SER A 535 -8.59 -19.07 -4.99
N ALA A 536 -7.97 -18.17 -5.76
CA ALA A 536 -8.63 -17.04 -6.40
C ALA A 536 -9.16 -17.43 -7.81
N SER A 537 -10.20 -16.76 -8.33
CA SER A 537 -10.90 -15.60 -7.76
C SER A 537 -12.05 -15.95 -6.81
N GLY A 538 -12.35 -15.02 -5.88
CA GLY A 538 -13.34 -15.23 -4.81
C GLY A 538 -14.75 -15.57 -5.29
N MET A 539 -15.16 -15.09 -6.47
CA MET A 539 -16.48 -15.37 -7.06
C MET A 539 -16.49 -16.49 -8.11
N CYS A 540 -15.37 -17.21 -8.27
CA CYS A 540 -15.22 -18.32 -9.20
C CYS A 540 -15.35 -17.95 -10.69
N GLU A 541 -15.02 -16.72 -11.09
CA GLU A 541 -15.16 -16.29 -12.51
C GLU A 541 -13.90 -16.56 -13.34
N SER A 542 -12.74 -16.62 -12.69
CA SER A 542 -11.43 -16.66 -13.33
C SER A 542 -10.38 -17.27 -12.41
N GLY A 543 -9.20 -17.57 -12.95
CA GLY A 543 -8.06 -18.06 -12.17
C GLY A 543 -8.07 -19.56 -11.93
N ARG A 544 -7.18 -20.01 -11.05
CA ARG A 544 -6.91 -21.43 -10.77
C ARG A 544 -8.08 -22.12 -10.06
N ILE A 545 -8.94 -21.37 -9.37
CA ILE A 545 -10.15 -21.91 -8.72
C ILE A 545 -11.06 -22.68 -9.68
N LEU A 546 -11.15 -22.26 -10.95
CA LEU A 546 -11.96 -22.95 -11.96
C LEU A 546 -11.48 -24.38 -12.23
N HIS A 547 -10.17 -24.62 -12.18
CA HIS A 547 -9.59 -25.95 -12.28
C HIS A 547 -9.94 -26.80 -11.05
N HIS A 548 -9.75 -26.26 -9.84
CA HIS A 548 -10.12 -26.96 -8.61
C HIS A 548 -11.60 -27.32 -8.56
N LEU A 549 -12.49 -26.40 -8.97
CA LEU A 549 -13.92 -26.65 -9.05
C LEU A 549 -14.25 -27.73 -10.08
N LYS A 550 -13.68 -27.68 -11.28
CA LYS A 550 -13.87 -28.71 -12.31
C LYS A 550 -13.55 -30.11 -11.79
N HIS A 551 -12.51 -30.24 -10.97
CA HIS A 551 -12.07 -31.52 -10.39
C HIS A 551 -12.82 -31.88 -9.09
N SER A 552 -13.59 -30.96 -8.51
CA SER A 552 -14.21 -31.15 -7.19
C SER A 552 -15.73 -31.28 -7.22
N VAL A 553 -16.43 -30.52 -8.07
CA VAL A 553 -17.89 -30.34 -7.98
C VAL A 553 -18.71 -31.60 -8.23
N THR A 554 -18.17 -32.58 -8.95
CA THR A 554 -18.88 -33.82 -9.32
C THR A 554 -18.76 -34.94 -8.28
N SER A 555 -17.92 -34.78 -7.25
CA SER A 555 -17.71 -35.79 -6.21
C SER A 555 -18.44 -35.42 -4.93
N PRO A 556 -19.30 -36.30 -4.38
CA PRO A 556 -20.01 -36.05 -3.13
C PRO A 556 -19.09 -36.11 -1.89
N ARG A 557 -17.83 -36.51 -2.05
CA ARG A 557 -16.84 -36.47 -0.96
C ARG A 557 -16.34 -35.05 -0.69
N ASN A 558 -16.41 -34.19 -1.70
CA ASN A 558 -15.83 -32.85 -1.64
C ASN A 558 -16.84 -31.84 -1.08
N THR A 559 -16.30 -30.73 -0.59
CA THR A 559 -17.08 -29.57 -0.15
C THR A 559 -16.53 -28.31 -0.80
N VAL A 560 -17.43 -27.47 -1.33
CA VAL A 560 -17.11 -26.09 -1.69
C VAL A 560 -17.61 -25.18 -0.58
N LEU A 561 -16.70 -24.41 0.01
CA LEU A 561 -17.00 -23.46 1.08
C LEU A 561 -17.01 -22.03 0.55
N ILE A 562 -18.19 -21.44 0.51
CA ILE A 562 -18.42 -20.06 0.09
C ILE A 562 -18.19 -19.15 1.29
N VAL A 563 -17.16 -18.29 1.22
CA VAL A 563 -16.74 -17.43 2.34
C VAL A 563 -16.97 -15.94 2.09
N GLY A 564 -17.66 -15.57 1.00
CA GLY A 564 -17.86 -14.18 0.60
C GLY A 564 -19.12 -14.00 -0.25
N TYR A 565 -19.40 -12.74 -0.60
CA TYR A 565 -20.52 -12.41 -1.46
C TYR A 565 -20.33 -12.99 -2.88
N MET A 566 -21.41 -13.50 -3.45
CA MET A 566 -21.46 -14.03 -4.80
C MET A 566 -22.39 -13.16 -5.65
N ALA A 567 -21.81 -12.34 -6.52
CA ALA A 567 -22.56 -11.46 -7.41
C ALA A 567 -23.46 -12.26 -8.36
N GLU A 568 -24.59 -11.66 -8.76
CA GLU A 568 -25.53 -12.31 -9.67
C GLU A 568 -24.85 -12.73 -10.98
N HIS A 569 -25.37 -13.81 -11.57
CA HIS A 569 -24.90 -14.43 -12.81
C HIS A 569 -23.52 -15.10 -12.80
N THR A 570 -22.71 -14.95 -11.74
CA THR A 570 -21.42 -15.63 -11.58
C THR A 570 -21.57 -17.15 -11.42
N LEU A 571 -20.49 -17.90 -11.72
CA LEU A 571 -20.39 -19.31 -11.39
C LEU A 571 -20.49 -19.54 -9.88
N GLY A 572 -19.82 -18.70 -9.08
CA GLY A 572 -19.89 -18.76 -7.62
C GLY A 572 -21.32 -18.66 -7.11
N ARG A 573 -22.13 -17.77 -7.69
CA ARG A 573 -23.56 -17.64 -7.36
C ARG A 573 -24.37 -18.88 -7.71
N ARG A 574 -24.12 -19.50 -8.87
CA ARG A 574 -24.81 -20.74 -9.27
C ARG A 574 -24.48 -21.91 -8.33
N ILE A 575 -23.24 -21.98 -7.85
CA ILE A 575 -22.80 -22.98 -6.86
C ILE A 575 -23.47 -22.70 -5.51
N PHE A 576 -23.44 -21.44 -5.05
CA PHE A 576 -24.10 -21.00 -3.82
C PHE A 576 -25.60 -21.33 -3.80
N GLU A 577 -26.31 -21.11 -4.91
CA GLU A 577 -27.73 -21.46 -5.10
C GLU A 577 -27.99 -22.97 -5.24
N ARG A 578 -26.94 -23.80 -5.18
CA ARG A 578 -27.02 -25.26 -5.32
C ARG A 578 -27.73 -25.71 -6.60
N ARG A 579 -27.49 -25.00 -7.71
CA ARG A 579 -28.05 -25.41 -9.01
C ARG A 579 -27.52 -26.79 -9.38
N GLU A 580 -28.41 -27.68 -9.80
CA GLU A 580 -28.08 -29.08 -10.14
C GLU A 580 -26.93 -29.22 -11.15
N LYS A 581 -26.77 -28.22 -12.02
CA LYS A 581 -25.76 -28.19 -13.08
C LYS A 581 -25.08 -26.83 -13.11
N VAL A 582 -23.74 -26.86 -13.19
CA VAL A 582 -22.89 -25.66 -13.32
C VAL A 582 -22.03 -25.75 -14.57
N LYS A 583 -21.68 -24.61 -15.16
CA LYS A 583 -20.90 -24.54 -16.40
C LYS A 583 -19.49 -24.04 -16.11
N ILE A 584 -18.47 -24.85 -16.40
CA ILE A 584 -17.06 -24.55 -16.16
C ILE A 584 -16.30 -24.82 -17.46
N TYR A 585 -15.51 -23.85 -17.94
CA TYR A 585 -14.81 -23.92 -19.24
C TYR A 585 -15.70 -24.36 -20.41
N GLY A 586 -16.94 -23.85 -20.46
CA GLY A 586 -17.88 -24.16 -21.52
C GLY A 586 -18.59 -25.51 -21.39
N ARG A 587 -18.17 -26.38 -20.46
CA ARG A 587 -18.75 -27.71 -20.23
C ARG A 587 -19.65 -27.70 -19.00
N THR A 588 -20.71 -28.50 -19.05
CA THR A 588 -21.68 -28.62 -17.96
C THR A 588 -21.32 -29.79 -17.06
N TYR A 589 -21.29 -29.55 -15.75
CA TYR A 589 -20.98 -30.53 -14.71
C TYR A 589 -22.16 -30.64 -13.73
N PRO A 590 -22.52 -31.85 -13.29
CA PRO A 590 -23.47 -32.01 -12.19
C PRO A 590 -22.83 -31.52 -10.88
N LEU A 591 -23.55 -30.71 -10.12
CA LEU A 591 -23.13 -30.28 -8.78
C LEU A 591 -23.54 -31.37 -7.77
N ARG A 592 -22.58 -32.17 -7.34
CA ARG A 592 -22.78 -33.30 -6.39
C ARG A 592 -22.01 -33.13 -5.08
N CYS A 593 -21.02 -32.25 -5.04
CA CYS A 593 -20.31 -31.92 -3.82
C CYS A 593 -21.20 -31.18 -2.83
N ASP A 594 -20.82 -31.18 -1.57
CA ASP A 594 -21.48 -30.32 -0.58
C ASP A 594 -21.17 -28.86 -0.87
N VAL A 595 -22.15 -27.98 -0.63
CA VAL A 595 -21.97 -26.53 -0.69
C VAL A 595 -22.34 -25.95 0.67
N LYS A 596 -21.32 -25.40 1.34
CA LYS A 596 -21.40 -24.76 2.64
C LYS A 596 -21.11 -23.28 2.51
N THR A 597 -21.61 -22.49 3.44
CA THR A 597 -21.39 -21.04 3.47
C THR A 597 -20.88 -20.66 4.85
N LEU A 598 -19.87 -19.81 4.88
CA LEU A 598 -19.35 -19.19 6.08
C LEU A 598 -19.62 -17.69 5.99
N ASN A 599 -20.60 -17.22 6.76
CA ASN A 599 -20.92 -15.81 6.88
C ASN A 599 -19.98 -15.13 7.88
N GLY A 600 -19.96 -13.80 7.88
CA GLY A 600 -19.31 -13.01 8.93
C GLY A 600 -17.92 -12.47 8.60
N LEU A 601 -17.31 -12.88 7.48
CA LEU A 601 -15.97 -12.42 7.09
C LEU A 601 -15.95 -11.10 6.28
N SER A 602 -17.07 -10.40 6.11
CA SER A 602 -17.14 -9.16 5.30
C SER A 602 -16.02 -8.19 5.67
N ALA A 603 -15.34 -7.63 4.66
CA ALA A 603 -14.29 -6.63 4.89
C ALA A 603 -14.88 -5.23 5.09
N HIS A 604 -16.12 -4.97 4.67
CA HIS A 604 -16.80 -3.70 4.97
C HIS A 604 -17.66 -3.82 6.22
N GLY A 605 -17.67 -2.75 7.00
CA GLY A 605 -18.61 -2.52 8.08
C GLY A 605 -20.05 -2.49 7.59
N ASP A 606 -20.98 -2.82 8.46
CA ASP A 606 -22.40 -2.74 8.18
C ASP A 606 -22.98 -1.35 8.49
N ARG A 607 -24.31 -1.23 8.39
CA ARG A 607 -25.03 -0.01 8.73
C ARG A 607 -24.72 0.50 10.14
N ASN A 608 -24.58 -0.38 11.13
CA ASN A 608 -24.30 0.02 12.50
C ASN A 608 -22.86 0.49 12.66
N ASP A 609 -21.90 -0.18 11.99
CA ASP A 609 -20.50 0.24 11.97
C ASP A 609 -20.34 1.65 11.38
N ILE A 610 -21.06 1.95 10.28
CA ILE A 610 -21.06 3.27 9.63
C ILE A 610 -21.77 4.32 10.49
N ILE A 611 -22.91 3.98 11.10
CA ILE A 611 -23.61 4.92 12.00
C ILE A 611 -22.72 5.25 13.20
N ALA A 612 -22.06 4.24 13.80
CA ALA A 612 -21.22 4.42 14.97
C ALA A 612 -20.05 5.39 14.70
N SER A 613 -19.47 5.38 13.50
CA SER A 613 -18.35 6.26 13.17
C SER A 613 -18.75 7.72 12.97
N VAL A 614 -19.98 8.00 12.53
CA VAL A 614 -20.46 9.37 12.30
C VAL A 614 -21.28 9.95 13.44
N GLU A 615 -21.86 9.10 14.32
CA GLU A 615 -22.69 9.54 15.45
C GLU A 615 -21.98 10.57 16.36
N PRO A 616 -20.68 10.42 16.71
CA PRO A 616 -19.96 11.41 17.51
C PRO A 616 -19.90 12.81 16.85
N LEU A 617 -20.10 12.88 15.54
CA LEU A 617 -20.01 14.12 14.76
C LEU A 617 -21.37 14.82 14.58
N LYS A 618 -22.44 14.33 15.21
CA LYS A 618 -23.81 14.86 15.02
C LYS A 618 -23.95 16.38 15.19
N ASP A 619 -23.25 16.96 16.16
CA ASP A 619 -23.30 18.40 16.45
C ASP A 619 -22.17 19.20 15.79
N VAL A 620 -21.21 18.53 15.18
CA VAL A 620 -19.99 19.11 14.58
C VAL A 620 -20.06 19.12 13.06
N ALA A 621 -20.39 17.97 12.46
CA ALA A 621 -20.48 17.80 11.02
C ALA A 621 -21.64 18.62 10.47
N ARG A 622 -21.30 19.58 9.63
CA ARG A 622 -22.25 20.43 8.90
C ARG A 622 -22.93 19.63 7.80
N ARG A 623 -22.22 18.64 7.23
CA ARG A 623 -22.73 17.78 6.16
C ARG A 623 -22.07 16.40 6.17
N ILE A 624 -22.89 15.37 5.99
CA ILE A 624 -22.47 14.01 5.68
C ILE A 624 -22.84 13.71 4.22
N VAL A 625 -21.89 13.20 3.45
CA VAL A 625 -22.06 12.80 2.06
C VAL A 625 -21.87 11.30 1.96
N LEU A 626 -22.92 10.60 1.53
CA LEU A 626 -22.86 9.16 1.27
C LEU A 626 -22.33 8.94 -0.15
N VAL A 627 -21.23 8.20 -0.23
CA VAL A 627 -20.58 7.73 -1.45
C VAL A 627 -20.47 6.20 -1.40
N HIS A 628 -19.87 5.59 -2.42
CA HIS A 628 -19.48 4.18 -2.44
C HIS A 628 -20.62 3.23 -2.01
N GLY A 629 -21.74 3.31 -2.70
CA GLY A 629 -22.95 2.55 -2.40
C GLY A 629 -24.00 2.72 -3.47
N GLU A 630 -24.72 1.64 -3.76
CA GLU A 630 -25.92 1.73 -4.59
C GLU A 630 -27.03 2.47 -3.82
N ARG A 631 -27.95 3.06 -4.57
CA ARG A 631 -29.08 3.80 -4.00
C ARG A 631 -29.91 3.01 -2.99
N THR A 632 -30.05 1.70 -3.22
CA THR A 632 -30.74 0.74 -2.33
C THR A 632 -30.05 0.55 -0.97
N GLN A 633 -28.78 0.93 -0.86
CA GLN A 633 -28.00 0.94 0.38
C GLN A 633 -27.91 2.35 0.98
N SER A 634 -27.66 3.37 0.16
CA SER A 634 -27.45 4.74 0.63
C SER A 634 -28.73 5.43 1.10
N GLU A 635 -29.90 5.19 0.48
CA GLU A 635 -31.17 5.83 0.90
C GLU A 635 -31.61 5.39 2.31
N PRO A 636 -31.61 4.09 2.67
CA PRO A 636 -31.92 3.66 4.04
C PRO A 636 -30.93 4.17 5.09
N LEU A 637 -29.63 4.24 4.75
CA LEU A 637 -28.63 4.83 5.63
C LEU A 637 -28.85 6.32 5.83
N GLN A 638 -29.14 7.06 4.75
CA GLN A 638 -29.48 8.49 4.81
C GLN A 638 -30.67 8.73 5.73
N ALA A 639 -31.74 7.95 5.57
CA ALA A 639 -32.93 8.04 6.42
C ALA A 639 -32.56 7.79 7.90
N SER A 640 -31.80 6.73 8.17
CA SER A 640 -31.35 6.37 9.53
C SER A 640 -30.54 7.49 10.21
N LEU A 641 -29.63 8.12 9.47
CA LEU A 641 -28.82 9.24 10.00
C LEU A 641 -29.67 10.49 10.25
N LYS A 642 -30.63 10.80 9.36
CA LYS A 642 -31.56 11.92 9.56
C LYS A 642 -32.47 11.70 10.77
N GLU A 643 -32.99 10.50 10.97
CA GLU A 643 -33.79 10.13 12.15
C GLU A 643 -32.99 10.27 13.46
N ARG A 644 -31.69 10.01 13.41
CA ARG A 644 -30.75 10.21 14.53
C ARG A 644 -30.38 11.68 14.76
N GLY A 645 -30.82 12.59 13.90
CA GLY A 645 -30.68 14.03 14.08
C GLY A 645 -29.49 14.67 13.37
N HIS A 646 -28.85 13.98 12.43
CA HIS A 646 -27.89 14.61 11.52
C HIS A 646 -28.62 15.56 10.57
N LYS A 647 -28.24 16.85 10.59
CA LYS A 647 -29.00 17.94 9.96
C LYS A 647 -28.96 17.91 8.43
N ASP A 648 -27.81 17.57 7.85
CA ASP A 648 -27.60 17.55 6.41
C ASP A 648 -26.88 16.28 5.98
N VAL A 649 -27.64 15.34 5.43
CA VAL A 649 -27.13 14.07 4.90
C VAL A 649 -27.56 13.96 3.45
N VAL A 650 -26.58 13.92 2.54
CA VAL A 650 -26.80 13.90 1.09
C VAL A 650 -26.18 12.65 0.47
N ILE A 651 -26.72 12.21 -0.67
CA ILE A 651 -26.12 11.15 -1.49
C ILE A 651 -25.42 11.85 -2.64
N ALA A 652 -24.13 11.57 -2.82
CA ALA A 652 -23.35 12.15 -3.91
C ALA A 652 -23.92 11.77 -5.27
N LYS A 653 -23.93 12.71 -6.21
CA LYS A 653 -24.33 12.47 -7.60
C LYS A 653 -23.12 12.57 -8.51
N LEU A 654 -22.98 11.62 -9.43
CA LEU A 654 -21.86 11.60 -10.37
C LEU A 654 -21.83 12.88 -11.21
N GLY A 655 -20.66 13.50 -11.29
CA GLY A 655 -20.41 14.77 -12.00
C GLY A 655 -20.88 16.02 -11.27
N SER A 656 -21.52 15.91 -10.11
CA SER A 656 -21.91 17.08 -9.32
C SER A 656 -20.73 17.67 -8.53
N THR A 657 -20.81 18.97 -8.27
CA THR A 657 -19.84 19.73 -7.47
C THR A 657 -20.52 20.32 -6.24
N MET A 658 -19.85 20.23 -5.10
CA MET A 658 -20.25 20.80 -3.83
C MET A 658 -19.25 21.87 -3.39
N GLU A 659 -19.70 23.11 -3.25
CA GLU A 659 -18.93 24.23 -2.68
C GLU A 659 -18.94 24.20 -1.13
N LEU A 660 -17.83 24.59 -0.47
CA LEU A 660 -17.57 24.39 0.97
C LEU A 660 -17.25 25.64 1.81
#